data_AF-A0A9D0CEA6-F1
#
_entry.id   AF-A0A9D0CEA6-F1
#
_cell.length_a   1.000
_cell.length_b   1.000
_cell.length_c   1.000
_cell.angle_alpha   90.00
_cell.angle_beta   90.00
_cell.angle_gamma   90.00
#
_symmetry.space_group_name_H-M   'P 1'
#
loop_
_entity.id
_entity.type
_entity.pdbx_description
1 polymer ?
#
loop_
_entity_poly.entity_id
_entity_poly.type
_entity_poly.pdbx_seq_one_letter_code
_entity_poly.pdbx_strand_id
1 'polypeptide(L)'
;MKKFYFLLVAIFVTTISFAQVTELYFSKYGEGSSNNKFVEIYNGTNADISLDGYGIGTASNGTTDGNYEYWISFPAGSVIAAGDVFVIAHTSADAIILGNADMTYQYMSNGDDGWGLTKGGTFNDANQNGTVDAGEMTGFQVIDWLGDWGADPGSGWEVSGVANATQNHTLIRKASVCGPNASWDDARGYDAASGTTSDAASEWIVNPIDSGWDLLGSYVGCQTDPTLAITYPADGSTISATTSVDVAFSVDNFTIGNPGDQGVDGHVHYSTDNGANWSMHYSTNPITIAVTPGNTYTVMLKLVDNSHSDLTPPVEAQTTFTVDLPCDLQLDFNPTATCNGTTMYDIDIPFTGGGTSNYTLTTNSGTIGGDDPSTMATGTITITGAAAGTDVVFTAVGDQATSSCSITRNVSSPACGTVTCAPVGSVIITEIMQNPATPINDGDGEWFEIYNTTANPIDLQGWEFVDDNSTTEGFTVTSSLIIPANGYLLFARSADSALNGGLPTPDYIYAGLYLGNGTDGIIIRCAANDIDSVVWDNGTTFPDPNGASMVLDPTKLDATSNDDGANWHEETVNTYGTGQFGTPGQPNSPAASIANNELEGFNVYPNPAKDQIFISTTNGNSKTIELFSVIGKRVYANKTTANSAVVNVSNLNAGLYILKVSDGTATSIEKVVVK
;
A
#
# COMPACT_ATOMS: atom_id res chain seq x y z
N MET A 1 6.19 -22.96 8.74
CA MET A 1 7.10 -21.81 8.96
C MET A 1 6.26 -20.57 9.22
N LYS A 2 6.33 -20.00 10.43
CA LYS A 2 5.56 -18.80 10.81
C LYS A 2 6.13 -17.59 10.07
N LYS A 3 5.39 -17.02 9.12
CA LYS A 3 5.76 -15.78 8.43
C LYS A 3 5.44 -14.59 9.34
N PHE A 4 6.47 -13.93 9.87
CA PHE A 4 6.34 -12.63 10.51
C PHE A 4 6.28 -11.57 9.42
N TYR A 5 5.11 -10.93 9.25
CA TYR A 5 4.98 -9.72 8.45
C TYR A 5 5.33 -8.52 9.35
N PHE A 6 6.41 -7.82 9.02
CA PHE A 6 6.81 -6.58 9.67
C PHE A 6 6.03 -5.44 8.99
N LEU A 7 4.95 -4.97 9.63
CA LEU A 7 4.21 -3.79 9.19
C LEU A 7 5.04 -2.55 9.57
N LEU A 8 5.59 -1.86 8.57
CA LEU A 8 6.31 -0.61 8.76
C LEU A 8 5.29 0.52 9.03
N VAL A 9 4.98 0.77 10.30
CA VAL A 9 4.19 1.94 10.70
C VAL A 9 5.08 3.17 10.58
N ALA A 10 4.84 4.01 9.56
CA ALA A 10 5.45 5.32 9.45
C ALA A 10 4.82 6.24 10.50
N ILE A 11 5.52 6.44 11.63
CA ILE A 11 5.14 7.43 12.63
C ILE A 11 5.50 8.82 12.07
N PHE A 12 4.53 9.49 11.47
CA PHE A 12 4.58 10.93 11.26
C PHE A 12 4.43 11.61 12.63
N VAL A 13 5.54 11.97 13.27
CA VAL A 13 5.52 12.90 14.40
C VAL A 13 5.31 14.30 13.84
N THR A 14 4.05 14.68 13.63
CA THR A 14 3.68 16.09 13.52
C THR A 14 3.93 16.72 14.89
N THR A 15 4.92 17.60 14.99
CA THR A 15 5.09 18.47 16.15
C THR A 15 3.91 19.44 16.18
N ILE A 16 2.86 19.08 16.89
CA ILE A 16 1.75 19.99 17.20
C ILE A 16 2.30 21.00 18.21
N SER A 17 2.53 22.22 17.76
CA SER A 17 2.81 23.35 18.65
C SER A 17 1.49 23.74 19.30
N PHE A 18 1.28 23.37 20.56
CA PHE A 18 0.14 23.89 21.33
C PHE A 18 0.29 25.41 21.49
N ALA A 19 -0.81 26.15 21.32
CA ALA A 19 -0.84 27.56 21.70
C ALA A 19 -0.62 27.63 23.22
N GLN A 20 0.47 28.25 23.67
CA GLN A 20 0.70 28.43 25.11
C GLN A 20 -0.15 29.61 25.59
N VAL A 21 -0.82 29.46 26.73
CA VAL A 21 -1.39 30.60 27.45
C VAL A 21 -0.26 31.54 27.81
N THR A 22 -0.38 32.82 27.48
CA THR A 22 0.67 33.83 27.71
C THR A 22 0.29 34.90 28.71
N GLU A 23 -0.95 34.89 29.23
CA GLU A 23 -1.50 35.99 30.02
C GLU A 23 -2.62 35.51 30.97
N LEU A 24 -2.90 36.31 32.01
CA LEU A 24 -3.99 36.09 32.98
C LEU A 24 -5.38 36.32 32.36
N TYR A 25 -6.38 35.60 32.85
CA TYR A 25 -7.79 35.78 32.46
C TYR A 25 -8.76 35.31 33.54
N PHE A 26 -10.02 35.71 33.46
CA PHE A 26 -11.09 35.27 34.35
C PHE A 26 -11.45 33.81 34.06
N SER A 27 -11.28 32.94 35.05
CA SER A 27 -11.64 31.51 34.95
C SER A 27 -13.00 31.22 35.56
N LYS A 28 -13.42 31.96 36.60
CA LYS A 28 -14.74 31.80 37.22
C LYS A 28 -15.32 33.12 37.72
N TYR A 29 -16.63 33.16 37.77
CA TYR A 29 -17.39 34.24 38.38
C TYR A 29 -18.63 33.67 39.05
N GLY A 30 -19.00 34.21 40.20
CA GLY A 30 -20.22 33.84 40.90
C GLY A 30 -20.98 35.05 41.38
N GLU A 31 -22.25 35.14 41.01
CA GLU A 31 -23.25 35.99 41.65
C GLU A 31 -24.28 35.06 42.29
N GLY A 32 -23.95 34.56 43.49
CA GLY A 32 -24.77 33.63 44.25
C GLY A 32 -25.76 34.35 45.17
N SER A 33 -26.49 33.57 45.97
CA SER A 33 -27.46 34.11 46.91
C SER A 33 -26.80 35.04 47.95
N SER A 34 -27.47 36.16 48.25
CA SER A 34 -27.00 37.17 49.19
C SER A 34 -25.59 37.69 48.87
N ASN A 35 -24.58 37.23 49.61
CA ASN A 35 -23.22 37.70 49.56
C ASN A 35 -22.27 36.64 48.98
N ASN A 36 -22.78 35.55 48.42
CA ASN A 36 -21.98 34.47 47.86
C ASN A 36 -21.43 34.87 46.48
N LYS A 37 -20.49 35.81 46.48
CA LYS A 37 -19.98 36.46 45.27
C LYS A 37 -18.47 36.33 45.18
N PHE A 38 -17.97 36.02 43.99
CA PHE A 38 -16.54 35.88 43.75
C PHE A 38 -16.18 36.10 42.28
N VAL A 39 -14.90 36.38 42.04
CA VAL A 39 -14.25 36.25 40.73
C VAL A 39 -12.90 35.52 40.92
N GLU A 40 -12.56 34.65 39.98
CA GLU A 40 -11.31 33.89 39.95
C GLU A 40 -10.54 34.25 38.70
N ILE A 41 -9.24 34.51 38.86
CA ILE A 41 -8.29 34.83 37.79
C ILE A 41 -7.29 33.69 37.69
N TYR A 42 -7.05 33.19 36.50
CA TYR A 42 -6.16 32.06 36.26
C TYR A 42 -4.86 32.47 35.56
N ASN A 43 -3.75 31.91 36.03
CA ASN A 43 -2.47 31.92 35.34
C ASN A 43 -2.21 30.60 34.63
N GLY A 44 -2.68 30.45 33.39
CA GLY A 44 -2.39 29.27 32.58
C GLY A 44 -0.99 29.23 31.97
N THR A 45 -0.15 30.22 32.25
CA THR A 45 1.20 30.28 31.69
C THR A 45 2.14 29.29 32.40
N ASN A 46 3.36 29.15 31.89
CA ASN A 46 4.39 28.31 32.48
C ASN A 46 5.33 29.07 33.45
N ALA A 47 4.96 30.28 33.86
CA ALA A 47 5.74 31.12 34.76
C ALA A 47 4.85 31.82 35.79
N ASP A 48 5.43 32.12 36.95
CA ASP A 48 4.76 32.92 37.97
C ASP A 48 4.54 34.35 37.45
N ILE A 49 3.33 34.87 37.61
CA ILE A 49 2.97 36.23 37.20
C ILE A 49 2.78 37.10 38.45
N SER A 50 3.58 38.16 38.56
CA SER A 50 3.34 39.20 39.55
C SER A 50 2.13 40.05 39.15
N LEU A 51 1.27 40.33 40.11
CA LEU A 51 0.11 41.21 39.94
C LEU A 51 0.46 42.71 40.05
N ASP A 52 1.74 43.06 40.22
CA ASP A 52 2.19 44.43 40.15
C ASP A 52 1.91 45.00 38.74
N GLY A 53 1.13 46.08 38.68
CA GLY A 53 0.69 46.67 37.41
C GLY A 53 -0.53 45.97 36.79
N TYR A 54 -1.15 45.02 37.47
CA TYR A 54 -2.49 44.55 37.17
C TYR A 54 -3.52 45.23 38.08
N GLY A 55 -4.76 45.28 37.63
CA GLY A 55 -5.90 45.74 38.41
C GLY A 55 -7.21 45.36 37.76
N ILE A 56 -8.32 45.60 38.44
CA ILE A 56 -9.66 45.41 37.86
C ILE A 56 -10.36 46.76 37.84
N GLY A 57 -10.71 47.22 36.65
CA GLY A 57 -11.62 48.34 36.49
C GLY A 57 -13.05 47.83 36.47
N THR A 58 -13.93 48.45 37.26
CA THR A 58 -15.35 48.11 37.29
C THR A 58 -16.24 49.29 36.91
N ALA A 59 -17.36 49.00 36.26
CA ALA A 59 -18.41 49.95 35.93
C ALA A 59 -19.73 49.49 36.54
N SER A 60 -20.35 50.29 37.39
CA SER A 60 -21.57 49.89 38.08
C SER A 60 -22.83 50.24 37.29
N ASN A 61 -23.67 49.24 36.96
CA ASN A 61 -24.85 49.40 36.09
C ASN A 61 -24.52 50.07 34.74
N GLY A 62 -23.41 49.66 34.12
CA GLY A 62 -22.91 50.23 32.86
C GLY A 62 -22.42 51.70 32.95
N THR A 63 -21.73 52.19 31.91
CA THR A 63 -21.37 53.61 31.79
C THR A 63 -21.73 54.17 30.40
N THR A 64 -21.96 55.47 30.32
CA THR A 64 -22.23 56.14 29.03
C THR A 64 -20.96 56.48 28.24
N ASP A 65 -19.79 56.49 28.91
CA ASP A 65 -18.52 56.95 28.34
C ASP A 65 -17.52 55.81 28.07
N GLY A 66 -17.87 54.56 28.39
CA GLY A 66 -16.99 53.39 28.17
C GLY A 66 -15.78 53.34 29.11
N ASN A 67 -15.85 53.97 30.27
CA ASN A 67 -14.75 54.06 31.23
C ASN A 67 -15.08 53.27 32.51
N TYR A 68 -14.04 52.91 33.27
CA TYR A 68 -14.22 52.38 34.62
C TYR A 68 -14.66 53.49 35.59
N GLU A 69 -15.41 53.11 36.63
CA GLU A 69 -15.82 53.98 37.73
C GLU A 69 -15.02 53.72 39.00
N TYR A 70 -14.75 52.45 39.28
CA TYR A 70 -13.96 52.02 40.45
C TYR A 70 -12.79 51.17 40.01
N TRP A 71 -11.72 51.22 40.82
CA TRP A 71 -10.51 50.46 40.57
C TRP A 71 -10.17 49.57 41.76
N ILE A 72 -10.06 48.28 41.50
CA ILE A 72 -9.66 47.26 42.48
C ILE A 72 -8.17 46.99 42.28
N SER A 73 -7.38 47.30 43.31
CA SER A 73 -5.95 47.00 43.34
C SER A 73 -5.68 45.69 44.06
N PHE A 74 -4.74 44.90 43.56
CA PHE A 74 -4.26 43.71 44.24
C PHE A 74 -3.33 44.08 45.43
N PRO A 75 -3.24 43.23 46.47
CA PRO A 75 -2.26 43.41 47.52
C PRO A 75 -0.83 43.49 46.95
N ALA A 76 -0.02 44.40 47.50
CA ALA A 76 1.33 44.62 47.00
C ALA A 76 2.18 43.35 47.08
N GLY A 77 2.83 42.98 45.96
CA GLY A 77 3.66 41.78 45.88
C GLY A 77 2.89 40.46 45.70
N SER A 78 1.59 40.51 45.44
CA SER A 78 0.82 39.32 45.05
C SER A 78 1.38 38.71 43.76
N VAL A 79 1.43 37.38 43.73
CA VAL A 79 1.91 36.56 42.60
C VAL A 79 0.94 35.41 42.43
N ILE A 80 0.57 35.11 41.18
CA ILE A 80 -0.14 33.89 40.82
C ILE A 80 0.90 32.93 40.24
N ALA A 81 1.10 31.78 40.86
CA ALA A 81 2.05 30.79 40.37
C ALA A 81 1.60 30.20 39.02
N ALA A 82 2.53 29.62 38.27
CA ALA A 82 2.21 28.92 37.01
C ALA A 82 1.16 27.80 37.25
N GLY A 83 0.03 27.85 36.54
CA GLY A 83 -1.08 26.92 36.67
C GLY A 83 -1.98 27.15 37.89
N ASP A 84 -1.80 28.25 38.62
CA ASP A 84 -2.56 28.58 39.82
C ASP A 84 -3.61 29.68 39.56
N VAL A 85 -4.46 29.95 40.55
CA VAL A 85 -5.52 30.96 40.49
C VAL A 85 -5.39 32.03 41.58
N PHE A 86 -6.10 33.15 41.41
CA PHE A 86 -6.28 34.18 42.43
C PHE A 86 -7.76 34.51 42.57
N VAL A 87 -8.31 34.38 43.78
CA VAL A 87 -9.73 34.51 44.07
C VAL A 87 -10.02 35.78 44.86
N ILE A 88 -10.95 36.59 44.36
CA ILE A 88 -11.51 37.76 45.05
C ILE A 88 -12.94 37.41 45.46
N ALA A 89 -13.24 37.47 46.77
CA ALA A 89 -14.56 37.13 47.29
C ALA A 89 -15.19 38.29 48.06
N HIS A 90 -16.52 38.29 48.17
CA HIS A 90 -17.21 39.18 49.08
C HIS A 90 -16.84 38.87 50.55
N THR A 91 -16.68 39.90 51.39
CA THR A 91 -16.24 39.79 52.80
C THR A 91 -17.16 38.97 53.71
N SER A 92 -18.36 38.63 53.24
CA SER A 92 -19.38 37.88 53.97
C SER A 92 -19.99 36.77 53.11
N ALA A 93 -19.24 36.25 52.15
CA ALA A 93 -19.59 35.06 51.41
C ALA A 93 -19.60 33.82 52.32
N ASP A 94 -20.16 32.71 51.82
CA ASP A 94 -20.08 31.40 52.46
C ASP A 94 -18.63 31.00 52.79
N ALA A 95 -18.46 30.19 53.84
CA ALA A 95 -17.16 29.74 54.31
C ALA A 95 -16.37 28.95 53.25
N ILE A 96 -17.04 28.22 52.34
CA ILE A 96 -16.37 27.51 51.24
C ILE A 96 -15.72 28.50 50.27
N ILE A 97 -16.41 29.60 49.95
CA ILE A 97 -15.88 30.65 49.07
C ILE A 97 -14.74 31.39 49.76
N LEU A 98 -14.95 31.83 51.01
CA LEU A 98 -13.92 32.53 51.80
C LEU A 98 -12.69 31.68 52.06
N GLY A 99 -12.84 30.35 52.15
CA GLY A 99 -11.73 29.42 52.33
C GLY A 99 -10.75 29.39 51.15
N ASN A 100 -11.20 29.82 49.96
CA ASN A 100 -10.40 29.89 48.74
C ASN A 100 -9.99 31.33 48.38
N ALA A 101 -10.42 32.35 49.13
CA ALA A 101 -10.20 33.75 48.78
C ALA A 101 -8.78 34.24 49.12
N ASP A 102 -8.06 34.75 48.12
CA ASP A 102 -6.76 35.41 48.29
C ASP A 102 -6.91 36.87 48.75
N MET A 103 -8.02 37.50 48.37
CA MET A 103 -8.43 38.78 48.94
C MET A 103 -9.95 38.91 49.01
N THR A 104 -10.40 39.90 49.78
CA THR A 104 -11.83 40.21 49.89
C THR A 104 -12.13 41.61 49.41
N TYR A 105 -13.31 41.79 48.80
CA TYR A 105 -13.79 43.07 48.31
C TYR A 105 -15.29 43.20 48.61
N GLN A 106 -15.71 44.34 49.19
CA GLN A 106 -17.09 44.51 49.66
C GLN A 106 -18.06 44.80 48.52
N TYR A 107 -17.64 45.50 47.48
CA TYR A 107 -18.53 46.02 46.44
C TYR A 107 -18.52 45.13 45.19
N MET A 108 -18.81 43.84 45.39
CA MET A 108 -18.87 42.85 44.30
C MET A 108 -20.11 43.07 43.41
N SER A 109 -20.01 42.68 42.14
CA SER A 109 -21.09 42.80 41.15
C SER A 109 -22.41 42.15 41.59
N ASN A 110 -23.54 42.76 41.24
CA ASN A 110 -24.90 42.20 41.34
C ASN A 110 -25.45 41.68 40.00
N GLY A 111 -24.56 41.46 39.04
CA GLY A 111 -24.82 40.80 37.76
C GLY A 111 -24.81 41.74 36.56
N ASP A 112 -25.00 43.04 36.76
CA ASP A 112 -25.02 44.10 35.74
C ASP A 112 -23.83 45.08 35.85
N ASP A 113 -22.85 44.78 36.69
CA ASP A 113 -21.59 45.52 36.77
C ASP A 113 -20.52 44.87 35.90
N GLY A 114 -19.88 45.65 35.03
CA GLY A 114 -18.85 45.19 34.10
C GLY A 114 -17.46 45.19 34.72
N TRP A 115 -16.70 44.12 34.53
CA TRP A 115 -15.36 43.90 35.10
C TRP A 115 -14.35 43.73 33.96
N GLY A 116 -13.35 44.61 33.94
CA GLY A 116 -12.22 44.52 33.02
C GLY A 116 -10.95 44.17 33.79
N LEU A 117 -10.37 43.00 33.51
CA LEU A 117 -9.02 42.66 33.99
C LEU A 117 -8.01 43.49 33.19
N THR A 118 -7.17 44.24 33.88
CA THR A 118 -6.27 45.20 33.24
C THR A 118 -4.80 44.90 33.49
N LYS A 119 -3.96 45.35 32.54
CA LYS A 119 -2.51 45.29 32.62
C LYS A 119 -1.88 46.62 32.26
N GLY A 120 -0.84 47.01 33.00
CA GLY A 120 -0.11 48.25 32.84
C GLY A 120 -0.86 49.46 33.40
N GLY A 121 -0.58 50.62 32.82
CA GLY A 121 -1.15 51.91 33.23
C GLY A 121 -0.30 52.68 34.24
N THR A 122 -0.70 53.92 34.49
CA THR A 122 -0.03 54.88 35.36
C THR A 122 -1.07 55.51 36.27
N PHE A 123 -0.86 55.34 37.58
CA PHE A 123 -1.67 55.99 38.61
C PHE A 123 -1.16 57.40 38.85
N ASN A 124 -2.05 58.38 38.69
CA ASN A 124 -1.83 59.77 39.05
C ASN A 124 -2.87 60.21 40.07
N ASP A 125 -2.49 60.17 41.34
CA ASP A 125 -3.30 60.58 42.48
C ASP A 125 -3.52 62.11 42.45
N ALA A 126 -4.60 62.55 41.82
CA ALA A 126 -4.86 63.97 41.56
C ALA A 126 -5.25 64.70 42.84
N ASN A 127 -5.83 63.99 43.81
CA ASN A 127 -6.33 64.55 45.06
C ASN A 127 -5.49 64.18 46.30
N GLN A 128 -4.44 63.36 46.13
CA GLN A 128 -3.48 62.92 47.15
C GLN A 128 -4.12 62.08 48.27
N ASN A 129 -5.18 61.31 47.97
CA ASN A 129 -5.86 60.46 48.95
C ASN A 129 -5.29 59.03 49.01
N GLY A 130 -4.38 58.65 48.09
CA GLY A 130 -3.76 57.34 48.00
C GLY A 130 -4.68 56.22 47.50
N THR A 131 -5.88 56.54 47.03
CA THR A 131 -6.83 55.62 46.39
C THR A 131 -6.97 55.96 44.93
N VAL A 132 -7.29 54.98 44.09
CA VAL A 132 -7.47 55.21 42.66
C VAL A 132 -8.92 55.60 42.39
N ASP A 133 -9.15 56.87 42.09
CA ASP A 133 -10.46 57.37 41.67
C ASP A 133 -10.68 57.22 40.15
N ALA A 134 -11.92 57.43 39.72
CA ALA A 134 -12.29 57.40 38.30
C ALA A 134 -11.43 58.37 37.48
N GLY A 135 -10.75 57.84 36.46
CA GLY A 135 -9.86 58.60 35.57
C GLY A 135 -8.44 58.85 36.11
N GLU A 136 -8.09 58.43 37.32
CA GLU A 136 -6.73 58.57 37.86
C GLU A 136 -5.75 57.47 37.42
N MET A 137 -6.28 56.32 36.99
CA MET A 137 -5.52 55.27 36.35
C MET A 137 -5.69 55.39 34.83
N THR A 138 -4.58 55.56 34.12
CA THR A 138 -4.62 55.80 32.66
C THR A 138 -3.54 55.00 31.94
N GLY A 139 -3.72 54.73 30.64
CA GLY A 139 -2.73 54.03 29.82
C GLY A 139 -2.59 52.52 30.12
N PHE A 140 -3.56 51.93 30.81
CA PHE A 140 -3.69 50.48 30.96
C PHE A 140 -4.36 49.86 29.72
N GLN A 141 -4.22 48.54 29.58
CA GLN A 141 -4.96 47.74 28.62
C GLN A 141 -5.94 46.83 29.37
N VAL A 142 -7.19 46.74 28.92
CA VAL A 142 -8.08 45.65 29.34
C VAL A 142 -7.71 44.41 28.55
N ILE A 143 -7.34 43.35 29.26
CA ILE A 143 -6.90 42.09 28.68
C ILE A 143 -8.04 41.07 28.61
N ASP A 144 -8.91 41.01 29.61
CA ASP A 144 -10.05 40.09 29.63
C ASP A 144 -11.30 40.77 30.21
N TRP A 145 -12.46 40.36 29.71
CA TRP A 145 -13.76 40.92 30.09
C TRP A 145 -14.67 39.90 30.78
N LEU A 146 -15.42 40.42 31.74
CA LEU A 146 -16.64 39.83 32.26
C LEU A 146 -17.70 40.95 32.34
N GLY A 147 -18.64 40.97 31.41
CA GLY A 147 -19.43 42.18 31.12
C GLY A 147 -18.62 43.18 30.28
N ASP A 148 -19.08 44.43 30.22
CA ASP A 148 -18.34 45.54 29.61
C ASP A 148 -18.62 46.86 30.34
N TRP A 149 -17.90 47.93 29.99
CA TRP A 149 -18.16 49.28 30.52
C TRP A 149 -19.15 50.09 29.67
N GLY A 150 -19.92 49.40 28.81
CA GLY A 150 -20.91 49.98 27.92
C GLY A 150 -22.26 50.17 28.59
N ALA A 151 -23.33 49.98 27.82
CA ALA A 151 -24.68 50.19 28.30
C ALA A 151 -25.10 49.14 29.34
N ASP A 152 -25.84 49.58 30.35
CA ASP A 152 -26.43 48.73 31.38
C ASP A 152 -27.29 47.60 30.77
N PRO A 153 -27.01 46.31 31.06
CA PRO A 153 -27.89 45.20 30.67
C PRO A 153 -29.19 45.16 31.49
N GLY A 154 -29.28 45.93 32.59
CA GLY A 154 -30.45 46.11 33.46
C GLY A 154 -30.64 45.06 34.55
N SER A 155 -30.19 43.82 34.33
CA SER A 155 -30.14 42.76 35.35
C SER A 155 -28.84 41.97 35.26
N GLY A 156 -28.58 41.36 34.11
CA GLY A 156 -27.33 40.69 33.82
C GLY A 156 -27.19 40.40 32.33
N TRP A 157 -25.98 40.14 31.88
CA TRP A 157 -25.73 39.79 30.48
C TRP A 157 -26.26 38.39 30.16
N GLU A 158 -26.82 38.25 28.97
CA GLU A 158 -27.03 36.93 28.36
C GLU A 158 -25.66 36.32 28.01
N VAL A 159 -25.46 35.06 28.38
CA VAL A 159 -24.22 34.29 28.15
C VAL A 159 -24.60 32.85 27.81
N SER A 160 -23.97 32.25 26.79
CA SER A 160 -24.17 30.82 26.48
C SER A 160 -25.64 30.42 26.20
N GLY A 161 -26.44 31.35 25.69
CA GLY A 161 -27.88 31.19 25.44
C GLY A 161 -28.77 31.33 26.68
N VAL A 162 -28.21 31.66 27.85
CA VAL A 162 -28.93 31.84 29.10
C VAL A 162 -29.11 33.33 29.38
N ALA A 163 -30.37 33.79 29.47
CA ALA A 163 -30.71 35.17 29.78
C ALA A 163 -30.30 35.55 31.22
N ASN A 164 -29.72 36.75 31.38
CA ASN A 164 -29.20 37.26 32.65
C ASN A 164 -28.23 36.30 33.37
N ALA A 165 -27.42 35.58 32.62
CA ALA A 165 -26.50 34.57 33.14
C ALA A 165 -25.48 35.12 34.12
N THR A 166 -25.08 36.40 34.05
CA THR A 166 -24.19 36.99 35.07
C THR A 166 -24.91 37.30 36.39
N GLN A 167 -26.22 37.14 36.48
CA GLN A 167 -26.98 37.32 37.72
C GLN A 167 -27.49 35.95 38.21
N ASN A 168 -27.40 35.66 39.52
CA ASN A 168 -27.89 34.43 40.15
C ASN A 168 -27.34 33.13 39.53
N HIS A 169 -26.06 33.09 39.14
CA HIS A 169 -25.40 31.92 38.56
C HIS A 169 -23.91 31.86 38.91
N THR A 170 -23.32 30.69 38.68
CA THR A 170 -21.87 30.50 38.62
C THR A 170 -21.44 30.30 37.17
N LEU A 171 -20.54 31.14 36.69
CA LEU A 171 -19.92 31.04 35.37
C LEU A 171 -18.53 30.40 35.52
N ILE A 172 -18.25 29.39 34.70
CA ILE A 172 -16.94 28.73 34.63
C ILE A 172 -16.46 28.81 33.18
N ARG A 173 -15.24 29.32 32.97
CA ARG A 173 -14.63 29.40 31.64
C ARG A 173 -14.34 27.99 31.12
N LYS A 174 -14.69 27.68 29.88
CA LYS A 174 -14.46 26.37 29.26
C LYS A 174 -12.97 26.04 29.25
N ALA A 175 -12.63 24.77 29.53
CA ALA A 175 -11.24 24.34 29.59
C ALA A 175 -10.50 24.53 28.25
N SER A 176 -11.21 24.58 27.12
CA SER A 176 -10.66 24.88 25.79
C SER A 176 -10.17 26.32 25.59
N VAL A 177 -10.48 27.23 26.51
CA VAL A 177 -9.99 28.61 26.44
C VAL A 177 -8.51 28.66 26.80
N CYS A 178 -7.70 29.19 25.87
CA CYS A 178 -6.24 29.25 25.96
C CYS A 178 -5.67 30.66 26.26
N GLY A 179 -6.48 31.56 26.82
CA GLY A 179 -6.02 32.90 27.17
C GLY A 179 -7.16 33.91 27.34
N PRO A 180 -6.81 35.17 27.62
CA PRO A 180 -7.78 36.24 27.83
C PRO A 180 -8.50 36.64 26.54
N ASN A 181 -9.71 37.17 26.70
CA ASN A 181 -10.53 37.68 25.60
C ASN A 181 -10.93 39.14 25.84
N ALA A 182 -10.36 40.02 25.02
CA ALA A 182 -10.60 41.46 25.07
C ALA A 182 -11.93 41.90 24.41
N SER A 183 -12.82 40.96 24.08
CA SER A 183 -14.15 41.20 23.54
C SER A 183 -15.20 40.41 24.34
N TRP A 184 -16.06 41.11 25.08
CA TRP A 184 -17.12 40.47 25.85
C TRP A 184 -18.16 39.75 24.97
N ASP A 185 -18.49 40.33 23.82
CA ASP A 185 -19.40 39.71 22.85
C ASP A 185 -18.86 38.37 22.34
N ASP A 186 -17.56 38.31 22.05
CA ASP A 186 -16.92 37.04 21.67
C ASP A 186 -16.93 36.06 22.84
N ALA A 187 -16.50 36.50 24.04
CA ALA A 187 -16.42 35.64 25.21
C ALA A 187 -17.77 35.04 25.63
N ARG A 188 -18.85 35.82 25.55
CA ARG A 188 -20.20 35.36 25.91
C ARG A 188 -20.92 34.56 24.81
N GLY A 189 -20.30 34.44 23.63
CA GLY A 189 -20.83 33.73 22.48
C GLY A 189 -21.94 34.46 21.73
N TYR A 190 -21.91 35.80 21.71
CA TYR A 190 -22.87 36.64 21.00
C TYR A 190 -22.63 36.59 19.49
N ASP A 191 -23.70 36.32 18.74
CA ASP A 191 -23.69 36.41 17.29
C ASP A 191 -24.51 37.62 16.84
N ALA A 192 -23.83 38.61 16.24
CA ALA A 192 -24.47 39.83 15.74
C ALA A 192 -25.52 39.58 14.65
N ALA A 193 -25.46 38.46 13.91
CA ALA A 193 -26.43 38.14 12.87
C ALA A 193 -27.75 37.63 13.44
N SER A 194 -27.70 36.81 14.50
CA SER A 194 -28.88 36.27 15.18
C SER A 194 -29.37 37.15 16.33
N GLY A 195 -28.49 37.99 16.89
CA GLY A 195 -28.77 38.84 18.03
C GLY A 195 -28.88 38.08 19.36
N THR A 196 -28.40 36.83 19.41
CA THR A 196 -28.47 35.95 20.59
C THR A 196 -27.11 35.38 20.94
N THR A 197 -26.98 34.82 22.13
CA THR A 197 -25.80 34.03 22.51
C THR A 197 -26.03 32.53 22.34
N SER A 198 -24.98 31.74 22.20
CA SER A 198 -25.08 30.27 22.11
C SER A 198 -23.98 29.57 22.87
N ASP A 199 -24.27 28.37 23.40
CA ASP A 199 -23.25 27.58 24.08
C ASP A 199 -22.09 27.21 23.17
N ALA A 200 -22.35 26.81 21.92
CA ALA A 200 -21.30 26.42 20.98
C ALA A 200 -20.26 27.54 20.71
N ALA A 201 -20.68 28.81 20.77
CA ALA A 201 -19.81 29.96 20.56
C ALA A 201 -19.27 30.56 21.87
N SER A 202 -19.92 30.29 23.00
CA SER A 202 -19.56 30.87 24.31
C SER A 202 -18.32 30.21 24.89
N GLU A 203 -17.46 31.02 25.49
CA GLU A 203 -16.32 30.59 26.28
C GLU A 203 -16.71 30.20 27.72
N TRP A 204 -17.97 30.41 28.10
CA TRP A 204 -18.48 30.17 29.46
C TRP A 204 -19.52 29.06 29.53
N ILE A 205 -19.42 28.26 30.58
CA ILE A 205 -20.47 27.34 31.07
C ILE A 205 -21.25 28.06 32.16
N VAL A 206 -22.57 28.13 32.01
CA VAL A 206 -23.47 28.78 32.97
C VAL A 206 -24.09 27.71 33.88
N ASN A 207 -23.74 27.74 35.16
CA ASN A 207 -24.23 26.79 36.16
C ASN A 207 -25.26 27.48 37.09
N PRO A 208 -26.17 26.71 37.72
CA PRO A 208 -27.17 27.25 38.64
C PRO A 208 -26.58 28.11 39.77
N ILE A 209 -27.41 28.96 40.38
CA ILE A 209 -27.06 29.71 41.59
C ILE A 209 -26.46 28.79 42.67
N ASP A 210 -25.46 29.29 43.39
CA ASP A 210 -24.83 28.60 44.52
C ASP A 210 -24.25 27.21 44.18
N SER A 211 -23.72 27.04 42.96
CA SER A 211 -23.10 25.79 42.50
C SER A 211 -21.62 25.95 42.13
N GLY A 212 -20.89 24.84 42.06
CA GLY A 212 -19.48 24.80 41.61
C GLY A 212 -18.46 25.38 42.59
N TRP A 213 -18.83 25.64 43.84
CA TRP A 213 -17.93 26.22 44.85
C TRP A 213 -16.83 25.26 45.29
N ASP A 214 -17.07 23.95 45.18
CA ASP A 214 -16.10 22.89 45.41
C ASP A 214 -14.96 22.88 44.38
N LEU A 215 -15.17 23.51 43.23
CA LEU A 215 -14.18 23.71 42.18
C LEU A 215 -13.45 25.06 42.29
N LEU A 216 -13.89 25.98 43.16
CA LEU A 216 -13.23 27.28 43.36
C LEU A 216 -11.84 27.09 43.96
N GLY A 217 -10.86 27.90 43.52
CA GLY A 217 -9.46 27.78 43.98
C GLY A 217 -8.61 26.80 43.17
N SER A 218 -9.15 26.24 42.08
CA SER A 218 -8.39 25.43 41.12
C SER A 218 -9.02 25.52 39.73
N TYR A 219 -8.19 25.69 38.70
CA TYR A 219 -8.66 25.72 37.32
C TYR A 219 -7.56 25.22 36.39
N VAL A 220 -7.97 24.54 35.31
CA VAL A 220 -7.07 24.11 34.26
C VAL A 220 -7.67 24.54 32.93
N GLY A 221 -6.98 25.48 32.28
CA GLY A 221 -7.32 25.98 30.94
C GLY A 221 -6.46 25.36 29.85
N CYS A 222 -6.73 25.77 28.61
CA CYS A 222 -6.08 25.30 27.39
C CYS A 222 -6.00 23.76 27.25
N GLN A 223 -7.08 23.07 27.62
CA GLN A 223 -7.27 21.63 27.39
C GLN A 223 -8.21 21.44 26.19
N THR A 224 -7.93 20.50 25.30
CA THR A 224 -8.89 20.14 24.24
C THR A 224 -10.07 19.39 24.85
N ASP A 225 -11.30 19.54 24.36
CA ASP A 225 -12.40 18.73 24.89
C ASP A 225 -12.12 17.23 24.73
N PRO A 226 -12.59 16.37 25.66
CA PRO A 226 -12.51 14.92 25.51
C PRO A 226 -13.05 14.48 24.15
N THR A 227 -12.35 13.56 23.49
CA THR A 227 -12.84 12.96 22.24
C THR A 227 -13.03 11.46 22.42
N LEU A 228 -13.97 10.91 21.65
CA LEU A 228 -14.22 9.48 21.57
C LEU A 228 -14.47 9.12 20.11
N ALA A 229 -13.78 8.10 19.61
CA ALA A 229 -14.01 7.59 18.27
C ALA A 229 -13.93 6.07 18.25
N ILE A 230 -14.86 5.42 17.57
CA ILE A 230 -14.76 3.98 17.29
C ILE A 230 -13.83 3.81 16.09
N THR A 231 -12.74 3.08 16.29
CA THR A 231 -11.70 2.84 15.27
C THR A 231 -11.91 1.52 14.55
N TYR A 232 -12.65 0.58 15.15
CA TYR A 232 -13.08 -0.66 14.53
C TYR A 232 -14.31 -1.22 15.26
N PRO A 233 -15.31 -1.79 14.57
CA PRO A 233 -15.44 -1.84 13.12
C PRO A 233 -15.70 -0.46 12.50
N ALA A 234 -15.28 -0.29 11.23
CA ALA A 234 -15.59 0.92 10.48
C ALA A 234 -17.10 1.01 10.20
N ASP A 235 -17.63 2.22 10.17
CA ASP A 235 -19.06 2.44 9.93
C ASP A 235 -19.47 1.99 8.52
N GLY A 236 -20.59 1.26 8.44
CA GLY A 236 -21.09 0.61 7.24
C GLY A 236 -20.28 -0.60 6.76
N SER A 237 -19.30 -1.08 7.52
CA SER A 237 -18.45 -2.21 7.08
C SER A 237 -19.13 -3.57 7.22
N THR A 238 -18.66 -4.52 6.42
CA THR A 238 -19.03 -5.93 6.51
C THR A 238 -17.85 -6.74 7.03
N ILE A 239 -18.08 -7.53 8.08
CA ILE A 239 -17.10 -8.40 8.73
C ILE A 239 -17.41 -9.84 8.33
N SER A 240 -16.36 -10.64 8.07
CA SER A 240 -16.53 -12.07 7.80
C SER A 240 -17.24 -12.80 8.95
N ALA A 241 -17.94 -13.88 8.61
CA ALA A 241 -18.71 -14.68 9.55
C ALA A 241 -17.93 -15.00 10.84
N THR A 242 -18.46 -14.55 11.97
CA THR A 242 -17.88 -14.73 13.30
C THR A 242 -19.00 -14.73 14.35
N THR A 243 -18.71 -15.22 15.55
CA THR A 243 -19.62 -15.18 16.71
C THR A 243 -19.25 -14.08 17.72
N SER A 244 -18.13 -13.40 17.51
CA SER A 244 -17.71 -12.26 18.32
C SER A 244 -16.97 -11.22 17.49
N VAL A 245 -17.14 -9.96 17.86
CA VAL A 245 -16.43 -8.82 17.27
C VAL A 245 -15.85 -7.98 18.39
N ASP A 246 -14.57 -7.62 18.27
CA ASP A 246 -13.95 -6.63 19.14
C ASP A 246 -14.28 -5.23 18.61
N VAL A 247 -14.76 -4.36 19.48
CA VAL A 247 -14.98 -2.94 19.19
C VAL A 247 -13.82 -2.15 19.76
N ALA A 248 -12.92 -1.70 18.88
CA ALA A 248 -11.80 -0.85 19.26
C ALA A 248 -12.20 0.63 19.15
N PHE A 249 -11.68 1.43 20.06
CA PHE A 249 -11.98 2.86 20.14
C PHE A 249 -10.75 3.62 20.63
N SER A 250 -10.73 4.92 20.36
CA SER A 250 -9.72 5.86 20.83
C SER A 250 -10.38 6.94 21.67
N VAL A 251 -9.64 7.40 22.68
CA VAL A 251 -10.05 8.49 23.57
C VAL A 251 -8.88 9.44 23.72
N ASP A 252 -9.13 10.73 23.51
CA ASP A 252 -8.16 11.79 23.80
C ASP A 252 -8.70 12.70 24.90
N ASN A 253 -7.77 13.27 25.67
CA ASN A 253 -8.04 14.16 26.82
C ASN A 253 -9.08 13.63 27.83
N PHE A 254 -9.10 12.32 28.06
CA PHE A 254 -9.92 11.68 29.09
C PHE A 254 -9.31 10.36 29.54
N THR A 255 -9.03 10.25 30.83
CA THR A 255 -8.38 9.10 31.44
C THR A 255 -9.44 8.10 31.90
N ILE A 256 -9.54 6.99 31.18
CA ILE A 256 -10.45 5.88 31.51
C ILE A 256 -9.87 5.02 32.64
N GLY A 257 -10.68 4.73 33.66
CA GLY A 257 -10.32 3.80 34.74
C GLY A 257 -11.50 3.49 35.66
N ASN A 258 -11.24 2.85 36.81
CA ASN A 258 -12.31 2.57 37.76
C ASN A 258 -12.66 3.82 38.57
N PRO A 259 -13.95 4.04 38.90
CA PRO A 259 -14.35 5.11 39.80
C PRO A 259 -13.58 5.06 41.13
N GLY A 260 -12.90 6.16 41.48
CA GLY A 260 -12.14 6.31 42.72
C GLY A 260 -10.63 6.03 42.59
N ASP A 261 -10.15 5.54 41.44
CA ASP A 261 -8.72 5.48 41.15
C ASP A 261 -8.14 6.89 40.98
N GLN A 262 -6.88 7.10 41.39
CA GLN A 262 -6.25 8.42 41.29
C GLN A 262 -6.00 8.83 39.83
N GLY A 263 -6.41 10.05 39.48
CA GLY A 263 -6.20 10.62 38.15
C GLY A 263 -7.12 10.05 37.06
N VAL A 264 -8.20 9.35 37.44
CA VAL A 264 -9.22 8.86 36.52
C VAL A 264 -10.33 9.89 36.38
N ASP A 265 -10.60 10.28 35.13
CA ASP A 265 -11.66 11.23 34.79
C ASP A 265 -13.03 10.52 34.77
N GLY A 266 -13.06 9.27 34.30
CA GLY A 266 -14.26 8.43 34.31
C GLY A 266 -14.10 7.15 33.51
N HIS A 267 -15.15 6.75 32.79
CA HIS A 267 -15.17 5.48 32.05
C HIS A 267 -16.12 5.49 30.85
N VAL A 268 -16.14 4.40 30.09
CA VAL A 268 -16.99 4.25 28.90
C VAL A 268 -18.28 3.50 29.26
N HIS A 269 -19.41 4.03 28.84
CA HIS A 269 -20.65 3.27 28.71
C HIS A 269 -20.81 2.84 27.25
N TYR A 270 -21.14 1.58 27.00
CA TYR A 270 -21.42 1.06 25.66
C TYR A 270 -22.77 0.34 25.57
N SER A 271 -23.40 0.39 24.40
CA SER A 271 -24.67 -0.26 24.09
C SER A 271 -24.59 -0.94 22.72
N THR A 272 -25.23 -2.11 22.61
CA THR A 272 -25.40 -2.85 21.35
C THR A 272 -26.88 -2.94 20.94
N ASP A 273 -27.75 -2.18 21.60
CA ASP A 273 -29.21 -2.24 21.46
C ASP A 273 -29.82 -0.84 21.31
N ASN A 274 -29.12 0.03 20.57
CA ASN A 274 -29.51 1.42 20.30
C ASN A 274 -29.79 2.24 21.56
N GLY A 275 -28.94 2.08 22.58
CA GLY A 275 -28.98 2.85 23.81
C GLY A 275 -30.05 2.40 24.82
N ALA A 276 -30.72 1.26 24.60
CA ALA A 276 -31.73 0.74 25.53
C ALA A 276 -31.10 0.20 26.82
N ASN A 277 -29.95 -0.48 26.72
CA ASN A 277 -29.16 -0.93 27.86
C ASN A 277 -27.70 -0.52 27.69
N TRP A 278 -27.08 -0.07 28.80
CA TRP A 278 -25.69 0.38 28.83
C TRP A 278 -24.86 -0.53 29.74
N SER A 279 -23.70 -0.93 29.25
CA SER A 279 -22.68 -1.68 29.98
C SER A 279 -21.45 -0.82 30.22
N MET A 280 -20.70 -1.09 31.28
CA MET A 280 -19.54 -0.29 31.69
C MET A 280 -18.24 -0.92 31.20
N HIS A 281 -17.30 -0.09 30.76
CA HIS A 281 -15.96 -0.49 30.36
C HIS A 281 -14.90 0.49 30.92
N TYR A 282 -13.94 -0.05 31.67
CA TYR A 282 -12.99 0.70 32.51
C TYR A 282 -11.54 0.66 32.00
N SER A 283 -11.35 0.42 30.71
CA SER A 283 -10.02 0.42 30.09
C SER A 283 -10.06 0.97 28.67
N THR A 284 -8.91 1.08 28.01
CA THR A 284 -8.81 1.40 26.58
C THR A 284 -8.71 0.13 25.72
N ASN A 285 -8.88 -1.06 26.30
CA ASN A 285 -8.86 -2.30 25.53
C ASN A 285 -10.15 -2.43 24.69
N PRO A 286 -10.11 -3.13 23.54
CA PRO A 286 -11.31 -3.37 22.75
C PRO A 286 -12.42 -4.06 23.55
N ILE A 287 -13.67 -3.70 23.26
CA ILE A 287 -14.87 -4.29 23.86
C ILE A 287 -15.32 -5.46 23.00
N THR A 288 -15.19 -6.69 23.49
CA THR A 288 -15.69 -7.88 22.78
C THR A 288 -17.20 -8.00 22.95
N ILE A 289 -17.93 -8.00 21.83
CA ILE A 289 -19.38 -8.23 21.79
C ILE A 289 -19.72 -9.54 21.08
N ALA A 290 -20.76 -10.20 21.57
CA ALA A 290 -21.30 -11.39 20.91
C ALA A 290 -22.15 -10.97 19.70
N VAL A 291 -21.93 -11.63 18.57
CA VAL A 291 -22.65 -11.40 17.32
C VAL A 291 -23.13 -12.71 16.71
N THR A 292 -24.02 -12.62 15.75
CA THR A 292 -24.53 -13.75 14.97
C THR A 292 -24.40 -13.40 13.48
N PRO A 293 -23.79 -14.28 12.67
CA PRO A 293 -23.72 -14.12 11.22
C PRO A 293 -25.09 -13.81 10.60
N GLY A 294 -25.09 -12.94 9.59
CA GLY A 294 -26.28 -12.47 8.87
C GLY A 294 -27.00 -11.26 9.50
N ASN A 295 -26.57 -10.79 10.67
CA ASN A 295 -27.18 -9.64 11.34
C ASN A 295 -26.35 -8.36 11.19
N THR A 296 -27.05 -7.23 11.31
CA THR A 296 -26.45 -5.90 11.41
C THR A 296 -26.53 -5.42 12.85
N TYR A 297 -25.43 -4.81 13.32
CA TYR A 297 -25.26 -4.33 14.68
C TYR A 297 -24.95 -2.84 14.67
N THR A 298 -25.56 -2.11 15.59
CA THR A 298 -25.18 -0.73 15.91
C THR A 298 -24.60 -0.71 17.31
N VAL A 299 -23.38 -0.21 17.44
CA VAL A 299 -22.70 -0.06 18.72
C VAL A 299 -22.54 1.42 19.02
N MET A 300 -22.97 1.82 20.20
CA MET A 300 -22.86 3.19 20.70
C MET A 300 -21.95 3.20 21.92
N LEU A 301 -21.03 4.15 21.99
CA LEU A 301 -20.16 4.40 23.14
C LEU A 301 -20.38 5.84 23.61
N LYS A 302 -20.26 6.08 24.92
CA LYS A 302 -20.20 7.43 25.50
C LYS A 302 -19.26 7.49 26.69
N LEU A 303 -18.65 8.64 26.91
CA LEU A 303 -17.87 8.92 28.12
C LEU A 303 -18.79 9.40 29.25
N VAL A 304 -18.56 8.89 30.45
CA VAL A 304 -19.25 9.29 31.69
C VAL A 304 -18.25 9.56 32.79
N ASP A 305 -18.61 10.44 33.72
CA ASP A 305 -17.79 10.73 34.90
C ASP A 305 -17.75 9.54 35.90
N ASN A 306 -17.00 9.72 36.99
CA ASN A 306 -16.90 8.72 38.07
C ASN A 306 -18.23 8.50 38.83
N SER A 307 -19.23 9.36 38.65
CA SER A 307 -20.59 9.24 39.20
C SER A 307 -21.57 8.59 38.21
N HIS A 308 -21.08 8.08 37.07
CA HIS A 308 -21.88 7.54 35.97
C HIS A 308 -22.80 8.56 35.28
N SER A 309 -22.50 9.85 35.42
CA SER A 309 -23.23 10.92 34.76
C SER A 309 -22.58 11.29 33.43
N ASP A 310 -23.40 11.68 32.45
CA ASP A 310 -22.90 12.10 31.14
C ASP A 310 -22.07 13.39 31.26
N LEU A 311 -21.00 13.49 30.47
CA LEU A 311 -20.25 14.74 30.35
C LEU A 311 -21.15 15.85 29.78
N THR A 312 -20.81 17.10 30.06
CA THR A 312 -21.52 18.26 29.52
C THR A 312 -20.53 19.13 28.75
N PRO A 313 -20.61 19.17 27.40
CA PRO A 313 -21.53 18.42 26.53
C PRO A 313 -21.23 16.91 26.49
N PRO A 314 -22.20 16.05 26.10
CA PRO A 314 -21.99 14.61 25.97
C PRO A 314 -20.94 14.28 24.90
N VAL A 315 -20.09 13.30 25.17
CA VAL A 315 -19.06 12.81 24.24
C VAL A 315 -19.39 11.37 23.85
N GLU A 316 -19.87 11.19 22.62
CA GLU A 316 -20.45 9.94 22.12
C GLU A 316 -19.85 9.53 20.76
N ALA A 317 -19.84 8.24 20.48
CA ALA A 317 -19.47 7.67 19.19
C ALA A 317 -20.39 6.50 18.84
N GLN A 318 -20.64 6.30 17.54
CA GLN A 318 -21.42 5.16 17.08
C GLN A 318 -20.84 4.57 15.80
N THR A 319 -21.08 3.27 15.59
CA THR A 319 -20.74 2.55 14.36
C THR A 319 -21.82 1.52 14.07
N THR A 320 -22.17 1.35 12.80
CA THR A 320 -23.04 0.27 12.33
C THR A 320 -22.25 -0.66 11.41
N PHE A 321 -22.31 -1.98 11.63
CA PHE A 321 -21.64 -2.95 10.79
C PHE A 321 -22.48 -4.21 10.61
N THR A 322 -22.22 -4.97 9.54
CA THR A 322 -22.87 -6.23 9.23
C THR A 322 -21.89 -7.39 9.40
N VAL A 323 -22.35 -8.51 9.96
CA VAL A 323 -21.57 -9.75 9.99
C VAL A 323 -22.09 -10.65 8.88
N ASP A 324 -21.23 -11.03 7.93
CA ASP A 324 -21.60 -11.89 6.82
C ASP A 324 -22.07 -13.28 7.29
N LEU A 325 -22.95 -13.89 6.50
CA LEU A 325 -23.24 -15.32 6.61
C LEU A 325 -22.01 -16.15 6.25
N PRO A 326 -21.86 -17.39 6.77
CA PRO A 326 -20.74 -18.25 6.42
C PRO A 326 -20.80 -18.71 4.96
N CYS A 327 -19.63 -18.98 4.36
CA CYS A 327 -19.53 -19.72 3.12
C CYS A 327 -18.74 -21.01 3.38
N ASP A 328 -19.47 -22.08 3.67
CA ASP A 328 -18.88 -23.38 4.03
C ASP A 328 -18.55 -24.24 2.81
N LEU A 329 -19.29 -24.09 1.70
CA LEU A 329 -19.06 -24.88 0.49
C LEU A 329 -17.68 -24.58 -0.10
N GLN A 330 -16.95 -25.64 -0.39
CA GLN A 330 -15.66 -25.60 -1.08
C GLN A 330 -15.73 -26.52 -2.29
N LEU A 331 -15.41 -25.99 -3.47
CA LEU A 331 -15.24 -26.77 -4.70
C LEU A 331 -13.77 -27.01 -4.96
N ASP A 332 -13.40 -28.21 -5.39
CA ASP A 332 -12.04 -28.55 -5.78
C ASP A 332 -11.52 -27.56 -6.85
N PHE A 333 -10.22 -27.29 -6.81
CA PHE A 333 -9.53 -26.44 -7.77
C PHE A 333 -9.12 -27.22 -9.03
N ASN A 334 -9.10 -28.56 -8.97
CA ASN A 334 -8.69 -29.42 -10.08
C ASN A 334 -9.84 -30.35 -10.52
N PRO A 335 -10.91 -29.81 -11.13
CA PRO A 335 -11.98 -30.64 -11.69
C PRO A 335 -11.44 -31.49 -12.85
N THR A 336 -11.91 -32.72 -12.97
CA THR A 336 -11.48 -33.63 -14.06
C THR A 336 -12.41 -33.49 -15.26
N ALA A 337 -11.85 -33.25 -16.45
CA ALA A 337 -12.59 -33.18 -17.70
C ALA A 337 -12.23 -34.38 -18.59
N THR A 338 -13.23 -35.17 -18.99
CA THR A 338 -13.03 -36.42 -19.75
C THR A 338 -13.82 -36.39 -21.04
N CYS A 339 -13.16 -36.59 -22.19
CA CYS A 339 -13.85 -36.65 -23.47
C CYS A 339 -14.82 -37.84 -23.54
N ASN A 340 -16.04 -37.56 -24.01
CA ASN A 340 -17.08 -38.55 -24.27
C ASN A 340 -17.38 -38.55 -25.77
N GLY A 341 -16.52 -39.25 -26.52
CA GLY A 341 -16.49 -39.18 -27.98
C GLY A 341 -15.79 -37.93 -28.49
N THR A 342 -16.13 -37.48 -29.71
CA THR A 342 -15.37 -36.41 -30.38
C THR A 342 -15.94 -35.01 -30.30
N THR A 343 -17.18 -34.89 -29.80
CA THR A 343 -17.94 -33.64 -29.82
C THR A 343 -18.35 -33.18 -28.44
N MET A 344 -18.14 -34.01 -27.41
CA MET A 344 -18.55 -33.74 -26.04
C MET A 344 -17.53 -34.23 -25.03
N TYR A 345 -17.62 -33.68 -23.83
CA TYR A 345 -16.87 -34.12 -22.66
C TYR A 345 -17.72 -33.95 -21.39
N ASP A 346 -17.35 -34.70 -20.37
CA ASP A 346 -17.98 -34.68 -19.05
C ASP A 346 -16.98 -34.09 -18.03
N ILE A 347 -17.47 -33.41 -17.00
CA ILE A 347 -16.68 -32.78 -15.95
C ILE A 347 -17.14 -33.28 -14.59
N ASP A 348 -16.20 -33.63 -13.72
CA ASP A 348 -16.45 -33.93 -12.32
C ASP A 348 -15.81 -32.85 -11.42
N ILE A 349 -16.61 -32.24 -10.55
CA ILE A 349 -16.21 -31.19 -9.59
C ILE A 349 -16.46 -31.72 -8.17
N PRO A 350 -15.43 -32.25 -7.49
CA PRO A 350 -15.54 -32.63 -6.09
C PRO A 350 -15.84 -31.41 -5.20
N PHE A 351 -16.60 -31.62 -4.13
CA PHE A 351 -16.90 -30.59 -3.15
C PHE A 351 -16.90 -31.11 -1.71
N THR A 352 -16.70 -30.18 -0.77
CA THR A 352 -16.83 -30.38 0.68
C THR A 352 -17.55 -29.19 1.32
N GLY A 353 -18.04 -29.32 2.56
CA GLY A 353 -18.73 -28.24 3.27
C GLY A 353 -20.15 -27.93 2.78
N GLY A 354 -20.76 -28.85 2.02
CA GLY A 354 -22.18 -28.75 1.63
C GLY A 354 -23.14 -29.12 2.77
N GLY A 355 -24.44 -29.15 2.48
CA GLY A 355 -25.52 -29.43 3.43
C GLY A 355 -25.80 -28.31 4.44
N THR A 356 -25.18 -27.14 4.25
CA THR A 356 -25.23 -25.97 5.14
C THR A 356 -26.17 -24.87 4.64
N SER A 357 -26.53 -24.90 3.35
CA SER A 357 -27.43 -23.95 2.69
C SER A 357 -28.06 -24.63 1.47
N ASN A 358 -29.05 -23.98 0.85
CA ASN A 358 -29.51 -24.37 -0.48
C ASN A 358 -28.62 -23.70 -1.52
N TYR A 359 -28.00 -24.48 -2.41
CA TYR A 359 -27.12 -23.97 -3.45
C TYR A 359 -27.80 -24.04 -4.81
N THR A 360 -27.93 -22.88 -5.46
CA THR A 360 -28.34 -22.79 -6.87
C THR A 360 -27.13 -23.04 -7.75
N LEU A 361 -27.17 -24.11 -8.53
CA LEU A 361 -26.08 -24.50 -9.44
C LEU A 361 -26.41 -24.10 -10.88
N THR A 362 -25.48 -23.47 -11.58
CA THR A 362 -25.64 -23.16 -13.01
C THR A 362 -24.37 -23.45 -13.82
N THR A 363 -24.55 -23.76 -15.10
CA THR A 363 -23.47 -23.99 -16.06
C THR A 363 -23.82 -23.32 -17.39
N ASN A 364 -22.83 -22.83 -18.12
CA ASN A 364 -23.02 -22.31 -19.49
C ASN A 364 -23.10 -23.43 -20.56
N SER A 365 -22.65 -24.64 -20.27
CA SER A 365 -22.59 -25.79 -21.19
C SER A 365 -22.71 -27.12 -20.44
N GLY A 366 -23.29 -28.12 -21.09
CA GLY A 366 -23.60 -29.42 -20.49
C GLY A 366 -24.80 -29.41 -19.53
N THR A 367 -25.05 -30.53 -18.86
CA THR A 367 -26.15 -30.74 -17.91
C THR A 367 -25.59 -31.09 -16.54
N ILE A 368 -25.98 -30.31 -15.51
CA ILE A 368 -25.58 -30.54 -14.12
C ILE A 368 -26.31 -31.77 -13.55
N GLY A 369 -25.56 -32.64 -12.89
CA GLY A 369 -26.02 -33.82 -12.16
C GLY A 369 -25.03 -34.18 -11.04
N GLY A 370 -24.99 -35.46 -10.66
CA GLY A 370 -24.14 -35.94 -9.58
C GLY A 370 -24.74 -35.68 -8.20
N ASP A 371 -23.87 -35.42 -7.22
CA ASP A 371 -24.25 -35.13 -5.84
C ASP A 371 -24.68 -33.66 -5.66
N ASP A 372 -25.71 -33.43 -4.84
CA ASP A 372 -26.24 -32.08 -4.58
C ASP A 372 -25.62 -31.49 -3.30
N PRO A 373 -24.80 -30.43 -3.40
CA PRO A 373 -24.19 -29.76 -2.25
C PRO A 373 -25.21 -29.12 -1.31
N SER A 374 -26.49 -28.99 -1.70
CA SER A 374 -27.57 -28.54 -0.79
C SER A 374 -27.96 -29.59 0.23
N THR A 375 -27.73 -30.88 -0.09
CA THR A 375 -28.18 -32.00 0.75
C THR A 375 -27.03 -32.88 1.26
N MET A 376 -25.83 -32.74 0.69
CA MET A 376 -24.67 -33.55 1.03
C MET A 376 -23.52 -32.69 1.53
N ALA A 377 -22.81 -33.16 2.56
CA ALA A 377 -21.64 -32.47 3.11
C ALA A 377 -20.41 -32.57 2.20
N THR A 378 -20.27 -33.67 1.48
CA THR A 378 -19.18 -33.95 0.54
C THR A 378 -19.73 -34.75 -0.62
N GLY A 379 -19.22 -34.55 -1.83
CA GLY A 379 -19.67 -35.28 -3.00
C GLY A 379 -18.97 -34.82 -4.27
N THR A 380 -19.48 -35.24 -5.42
CA THR A 380 -19.01 -34.80 -6.74
C THR A 380 -20.18 -34.30 -7.57
N ILE A 381 -20.14 -33.02 -7.94
CA ILE A 381 -21.05 -32.45 -8.93
C ILE A 381 -20.56 -32.88 -10.30
N THR A 382 -21.43 -33.39 -11.16
CA THR A 382 -21.08 -33.78 -12.52
C THR A 382 -21.72 -32.85 -13.54
N ILE A 383 -21.00 -32.50 -14.61
CA ILE A 383 -21.53 -31.75 -15.75
C ILE A 383 -21.32 -32.63 -16.97
N THR A 384 -22.42 -33.17 -17.50
CA THR A 384 -22.36 -34.13 -18.61
C THR A 384 -22.70 -33.48 -19.95
N GLY A 385 -22.06 -33.93 -21.03
CA GLY A 385 -22.35 -33.51 -22.40
C GLY A 385 -21.99 -32.06 -22.69
N ALA A 386 -20.94 -31.52 -22.07
CA ALA A 386 -20.41 -30.21 -22.45
C ALA A 386 -19.81 -30.28 -23.86
N ALA A 387 -20.05 -29.26 -24.69
CA ALA A 387 -19.56 -29.24 -26.08
C ALA A 387 -18.03 -29.10 -26.13
N ALA A 388 -17.36 -30.00 -26.85
CA ALA A 388 -15.92 -29.93 -27.07
C ALA A 388 -15.52 -28.62 -27.77
N GLY A 389 -14.40 -28.02 -27.36
CA GLY A 389 -13.95 -26.70 -27.80
C GLY A 389 -14.65 -25.52 -27.13
N THR A 390 -15.52 -25.76 -26.14
CA THR A 390 -16.17 -24.70 -25.34
C THR A 390 -15.85 -24.88 -23.86
N ASP A 391 -15.18 -23.90 -23.27
CA ASP A 391 -14.90 -23.89 -21.83
C ASP A 391 -16.19 -23.77 -21.01
N VAL A 392 -16.25 -24.49 -19.88
CA VAL A 392 -17.39 -24.51 -18.97
C VAL A 392 -17.17 -23.51 -17.84
N VAL A 393 -18.16 -22.65 -17.61
CA VAL A 393 -18.28 -21.78 -16.45
C VAL A 393 -19.39 -22.34 -15.57
N PHE A 394 -18.99 -22.93 -14.45
CA PHE A 394 -19.88 -23.43 -13.42
C PHE A 394 -19.99 -22.42 -12.27
N THR A 395 -21.20 -22.19 -11.76
CA THR A 395 -21.39 -21.39 -10.54
C THR A 395 -22.26 -22.12 -9.52
N ALA A 396 -21.92 -21.94 -8.24
CA ALA A 396 -22.69 -22.39 -7.09
C ALA A 396 -22.95 -21.19 -6.17
N VAL A 397 -24.21 -20.81 -6.03
CA VAL A 397 -24.64 -19.65 -5.22
C VAL A 397 -25.53 -20.13 -4.07
N GLY A 398 -25.10 -19.88 -2.84
CA GLY A 398 -25.87 -20.21 -1.64
C GLY A 398 -27.11 -19.33 -1.46
N ASP A 399 -28.06 -19.80 -0.67
CA ASP A 399 -29.24 -19.03 -0.29
C ASP A 399 -28.82 -17.88 0.62
N GLN A 400 -29.13 -16.65 0.19
CA GLN A 400 -28.78 -15.40 0.89
C GLN A 400 -29.33 -15.30 2.32
N ALA A 401 -30.27 -16.17 2.71
CA ALA A 401 -30.73 -16.26 4.10
C ALA A 401 -29.79 -17.08 5.02
N THR A 402 -28.89 -17.90 4.45
CA THR A 402 -28.10 -18.87 5.22
C THR A 402 -26.63 -18.97 4.81
N SER A 403 -26.25 -18.49 3.62
CA SER A 403 -24.87 -18.52 3.14
C SER A 403 -24.52 -17.29 2.30
N SER A 404 -23.24 -16.88 2.38
CA SER A 404 -22.63 -15.87 1.51
C SER A 404 -21.95 -16.48 0.28
N CYS A 405 -21.99 -17.80 0.08
CA CYS A 405 -21.28 -18.44 -1.02
C CYS A 405 -21.73 -17.95 -2.40
N SER A 406 -20.76 -17.51 -3.21
CA SER A 406 -20.90 -17.25 -4.64
C SER A 406 -19.62 -17.72 -5.34
N ILE A 407 -19.58 -19.01 -5.68
CA ILE A 407 -18.37 -19.67 -6.19
C ILE A 407 -18.50 -19.83 -7.69
N THR A 408 -17.47 -19.45 -8.44
CA THR A 408 -17.34 -19.71 -9.88
C THR A 408 -16.15 -20.63 -10.15
N ARG A 409 -16.32 -21.58 -11.08
CA ARG A 409 -15.28 -22.50 -11.55
C ARG A 409 -15.27 -22.49 -13.07
N ASN A 410 -14.11 -22.19 -13.64
CA ASN A 410 -13.86 -22.25 -15.08
C ASN A 410 -13.11 -23.56 -15.37
N VAL A 411 -13.62 -24.35 -16.31
CA VAL A 411 -13.05 -25.63 -16.71
C VAL A 411 -12.81 -25.62 -18.20
N SER A 412 -11.54 -25.67 -18.60
CA SER A 412 -11.18 -25.64 -20.02
C SER A 412 -11.60 -26.92 -20.74
N SER A 413 -12.01 -26.77 -22.00
CA SER A 413 -12.43 -27.90 -22.81
C SER A 413 -11.24 -28.79 -23.17
N PRO A 414 -11.32 -30.12 -22.94
CA PRO A 414 -10.30 -31.05 -23.40
C PRO A 414 -10.36 -31.23 -24.92
N ALA A 415 -9.25 -31.70 -25.48
CA ALA A 415 -9.08 -31.93 -26.91
C ALA A 415 -9.86 -33.17 -27.40
N CYS A 416 -11.17 -33.06 -27.59
CA CYS A 416 -11.98 -34.20 -28.03
C CYS A 416 -11.95 -34.43 -29.56
N GLY A 417 -11.20 -33.65 -30.34
CA GLY A 417 -11.16 -33.77 -31.81
C GLY A 417 -10.14 -34.77 -32.37
N THR A 418 -10.10 -34.91 -33.70
CA THR A 418 -8.94 -35.51 -34.39
C THR A 418 -7.81 -34.48 -34.37
N VAL A 419 -6.68 -34.85 -33.76
CA VAL A 419 -5.49 -33.98 -33.72
C VAL A 419 -5.01 -33.76 -35.17
N THR A 420 -4.96 -32.51 -35.60
CA THR A 420 -4.45 -32.16 -36.93
C THR A 420 -2.93 -32.06 -36.84
N CYS A 421 -2.25 -33.08 -37.34
CA CYS A 421 -0.79 -33.11 -37.31
C CYS A 421 -0.20 -32.26 -38.42
N ALA A 422 0.78 -31.42 -38.05
CA ALA A 422 1.63 -30.76 -39.02
C ALA A 422 2.56 -31.78 -39.69
N PRO A 423 3.11 -31.51 -40.89
CA PRO A 423 4.15 -32.34 -41.49
C PRO A 423 5.36 -32.54 -40.57
N VAL A 424 6.06 -33.68 -40.71
CA VAL A 424 7.35 -33.95 -40.04
C VAL A 424 8.32 -32.79 -40.29
N GLY A 425 8.99 -32.33 -39.23
CA GLY A 425 9.89 -31.16 -39.24
C GLY A 425 9.22 -29.79 -39.27
N SER A 426 7.89 -29.72 -39.14
CA SER A 426 7.20 -28.42 -38.95
C SER A 426 7.48 -27.80 -37.59
N VAL A 427 7.76 -28.65 -36.60
CA VAL A 427 8.23 -28.28 -35.26
C VAL A 427 9.49 -29.10 -35.02
N ILE A 428 10.55 -28.48 -34.53
CA ILE A 428 11.84 -29.13 -34.27
C ILE A 428 12.37 -28.75 -32.89
N ILE A 429 13.11 -29.64 -32.23
CA ILE A 429 13.82 -29.38 -30.98
C ILE A 429 15.13 -28.65 -31.29
N THR A 430 15.34 -27.49 -30.65
CA THR A 430 16.47 -26.61 -30.96
C THR A 430 17.45 -26.46 -29.81
N GLU A 431 17.00 -26.58 -28.57
CA GLU A 431 17.86 -26.40 -27.40
C GLU A 431 17.42 -27.31 -26.26
N ILE A 432 18.39 -27.91 -25.54
CA ILE A 432 18.13 -28.86 -24.46
C ILE A 432 19.07 -28.56 -23.29
N MET A 433 18.52 -28.31 -22.11
CA MET A 433 19.25 -28.27 -20.84
C MET A 433 18.94 -29.56 -20.07
N GLN A 434 19.74 -30.59 -20.32
CA GLN A 434 19.63 -31.90 -19.69
C GLN A 434 20.37 -31.99 -18.36
N ASN A 435 21.36 -31.12 -18.10
CA ASN A 435 22.23 -31.19 -16.91
C ASN A 435 22.49 -29.82 -16.27
N PRO A 436 21.52 -29.27 -15.51
CA PRO A 436 21.71 -28.02 -14.78
C PRO A 436 22.79 -28.15 -13.70
N ALA A 437 23.77 -27.24 -13.70
CA ALA A 437 24.77 -27.18 -12.62
C ALA A 437 24.20 -26.57 -11.33
N THR A 438 24.86 -26.88 -10.20
CA THR A 438 24.57 -26.27 -8.90
C THR A 438 24.61 -24.74 -8.94
N PRO A 439 23.74 -24.01 -8.23
CA PRO A 439 22.87 -24.48 -7.13
C PRO A 439 21.48 -24.95 -7.58
N ILE A 440 21.23 -25.06 -8.89
CA ILE A 440 19.93 -25.47 -9.41
C ILE A 440 19.78 -26.97 -9.24
N ASN A 441 18.65 -27.41 -8.72
CA ASN A 441 18.36 -28.84 -8.66
C ASN A 441 18.08 -29.34 -10.07
N ASP A 442 18.72 -30.44 -10.42
CA ASP A 442 18.56 -31.17 -11.68
C ASP A 442 17.08 -31.26 -12.11
N GLY A 443 16.24 -31.89 -11.28
CA GLY A 443 14.82 -32.08 -11.58
C GLY A 443 13.91 -30.84 -11.53
N ASP A 444 14.45 -29.66 -11.21
CA ASP A 444 13.71 -28.39 -11.29
C ASP A 444 14.22 -27.50 -12.44
N GLY A 445 15.47 -27.70 -12.87
CA GLY A 445 16.19 -26.86 -13.81
C GLY A 445 16.28 -27.40 -15.24
N GLU A 446 15.81 -28.61 -15.49
CA GLU A 446 15.71 -29.18 -16.84
C GLU A 446 14.67 -28.43 -17.69
N TRP A 447 15.02 -28.17 -18.94
CA TRP A 447 14.15 -27.55 -19.94
C TRP A 447 14.59 -27.89 -21.35
N PHE A 448 13.69 -27.74 -22.31
CA PHE A 448 13.99 -27.81 -23.73
C PHE A 448 13.19 -26.77 -24.50
N GLU A 449 13.64 -26.46 -25.71
CA GLU A 449 13.00 -25.51 -26.59
C GLU A 449 12.69 -26.15 -27.94
N ILE A 450 11.53 -25.77 -28.48
CA ILE A 450 11.10 -26.16 -29.82
C ILE A 450 10.88 -24.93 -30.70
N TYR A 451 11.05 -25.10 -32.01
CA TYR A 451 10.90 -24.06 -33.02
C TYR A 451 9.94 -24.48 -34.13
N ASN A 452 9.08 -23.56 -34.58
CA ASN A 452 8.18 -23.77 -35.71
C ASN A 452 8.83 -23.31 -37.02
N THR A 453 9.14 -24.25 -37.91
CA THR A 453 9.80 -23.99 -39.20
C THR A 453 8.87 -23.42 -40.28
N THR A 454 7.58 -23.29 -39.99
CA THR A 454 6.55 -22.90 -40.94
C THR A 454 6.18 -21.41 -40.84
N ALA A 455 5.55 -20.91 -41.90
CA ALA A 455 5.04 -19.54 -41.96
C ALA A 455 3.67 -19.35 -41.27
N ASN A 456 3.11 -20.39 -40.64
CA ASN A 456 1.82 -20.33 -39.95
C ASN A 456 1.96 -20.78 -38.49
N PRO A 457 1.15 -20.24 -37.57
CA PRO A 457 1.09 -20.77 -36.21
C PRO A 457 0.58 -22.22 -36.20
N ILE A 458 1.09 -23.04 -35.28
CA ILE A 458 0.69 -24.43 -35.08
C ILE A 458 0.16 -24.57 -33.66
N ASP A 459 -1.01 -25.17 -33.48
CA ASP A 459 -1.54 -25.53 -32.16
C ASP A 459 -1.08 -26.95 -31.81
N LEU A 460 -0.41 -27.08 -30.67
CA LEU A 460 0.13 -28.35 -30.16
C LEU A 460 -0.87 -29.11 -29.30
N GLN A 461 -2.11 -28.63 -29.14
CA GLN A 461 -3.13 -29.36 -28.39
C GLN A 461 -3.28 -30.81 -28.90
N GLY A 462 -3.14 -31.76 -27.99
CA GLY A 462 -3.20 -33.20 -28.25
C GLY A 462 -1.90 -33.82 -28.75
N TRP A 463 -0.82 -33.04 -28.89
CA TRP A 463 0.52 -33.57 -29.20
C TRP A 463 1.15 -34.15 -27.94
N GLU A 464 1.96 -35.18 -28.13
CA GLU A 464 2.65 -35.92 -27.10
C GLU A 464 4.16 -35.64 -27.18
N PHE A 465 4.79 -35.47 -26.03
CA PHE A 465 6.23 -35.42 -25.89
C PHE A 465 6.62 -36.64 -25.07
N VAL A 466 7.36 -37.55 -25.68
CA VAL A 466 7.65 -38.86 -25.12
C VAL A 466 9.13 -39.15 -25.16
N ASP A 467 9.56 -40.01 -24.27
CA ASP A 467 10.93 -40.52 -24.26
C ASP A 467 11.19 -41.49 -25.43
N ASP A 468 12.47 -41.64 -25.83
CA ASP A 468 12.88 -42.51 -26.94
C ASP A 468 12.87 -44.00 -26.58
N ASN A 469 13.07 -44.33 -25.31
CA ASN A 469 13.31 -45.68 -24.82
C ASN A 469 12.28 -46.18 -23.77
N SER A 470 11.36 -45.32 -23.34
CA SER A 470 10.36 -45.56 -22.32
C SER A 470 8.93 -45.36 -22.85
N THR A 471 8.03 -46.29 -22.52
CA THR A 471 6.61 -46.20 -22.89
C THR A 471 5.75 -45.57 -21.80
N THR A 472 6.36 -45.16 -20.69
CA THR A 472 5.66 -44.60 -19.51
C THR A 472 6.04 -43.17 -19.21
N GLU A 473 7.01 -42.65 -19.96
CA GLU A 473 7.61 -41.34 -19.75
C GLU A 473 7.20 -40.42 -20.91
N GLY A 474 6.60 -39.29 -20.53
CA GLY A 474 6.05 -38.33 -21.46
C GLY A 474 4.81 -37.62 -20.93
N PHE A 475 4.31 -36.68 -21.72
CA PHE A 475 3.10 -35.92 -21.44
C PHE A 475 2.36 -35.54 -22.71
N THR A 476 1.09 -35.21 -22.57
CA THR A 476 0.24 -34.70 -23.67
C THR A 476 -0.14 -33.26 -23.36
N VAL A 477 -0.06 -32.39 -24.38
CA VAL A 477 -0.57 -31.02 -24.27
C VAL A 477 -2.11 -31.05 -24.29
N THR A 478 -2.76 -30.78 -23.16
CA THR A 478 -4.21 -30.99 -23.00
C THR A 478 -5.07 -29.78 -23.38
N SER A 479 -4.51 -28.57 -23.37
CA SER A 479 -5.16 -27.31 -23.78
C SER A 479 -4.48 -26.73 -25.03
N SER A 480 -5.11 -25.75 -25.68
CA SER A 480 -4.51 -25.02 -26.80
C SER A 480 -3.15 -24.42 -26.39
N LEU A 481 -2.12 -24.73 -27.17
CA LEU A 481 -0.75 -24.22 -27.01
C LEU A 481 -0.21 -23.88 -28.39
N ILE A 482 -0.23 -22.60 -28.72
CA ILE A 482 0.09 -22.14 -30.07
C ILE A 482 1.56 -21.74 -30.15
N ILE A 483 2.34 -22.47 -30.96
CA ILE A 483 3.67 -22.02 -31.37
C ILE A 483 3.54 -21.04 -32.56
N PRO A 484 4.01 -19.79 -32.44
CA PRO A 484 3.92 -18.81 -33.53
C PRO A 484 4.71 -19.26 -34.77
N ALA A 485 4.36 -18.72 -35.94
CA ALA A 485 5.14 -18.92 -37.17
C ALA A 485 6.59 -18.42 -37.00
N ASN A 486 7.59 -19.25 -37.30
CA ASN A 486 9.00 -18.94 -37.05
C ASN A 486 9.28 -18.50 -35.60
N GLY A 487 8.52 -19.04 -34.64
CA GLY A 487 8.63 -18.76 -33.22
C GLY A 487 9.07 -19.98 -32.42
N TYR A 488 9.35 -19.74 -31.15
CA TYR A 488 9.81 -20.74 -30.20
C TYR A 488 8.77 -20.99 -29.11
N LEU A 489 8.81 -22.14 -28.46
CA LEU A 489 8.17 -22.39 -27.18
C LEU A 489 9.16 -23.02 -26.20
N LEU A 490 9.17 -22.50 -24.98
CA LEU A 490 10.01 -22.96 -23.89
C LEU A 490 9.24 -23.91 -22.96
N PHE A 491 9.73 -25.14 -22.84
CA PHE A 491 9.18 -26.19 -21.97
C PHE A 491 10.10 -26.36 -20.76
N ALA A 492 9.57 -26.23 -19.53
CA ALA A 492 10.36 -26.35 -18.30
C ALA A 492 9.67 -27.19 -17.23
N ARG A 493 10.43 -27.74 -16.29
CA ARG A 493 9.87 -28.53 -15.15
C ARG A 493 9.24 -27.71 -14.05
N SER A 494 9.57 -26.42 -13.95
CA SER A 494 9.07 -25.54 -12.90
C SER A 494 8.77 -24.14 -13.42
N ALA A 495 7.61 -23.59 -13.03
CA ALA A 495 7.28 -22.19 -13.24
C ALA A 495 7.96 -21.26 -12.21
N ASP A 496 8.50 -21.82 -11.12
CA ASP A 496 9.17 -21.03 -10.10
C ASP A 496 10.57 -20.65 -10.58
N SER A 497 10.72 -19.37 -10.94
CA SER A 497 11.99 -18.79 -11.37
C SER A 497 13.14 -18.98 -10.38
N ALA A 498 12.85 -19.18 -9.09
CA ALA A 498 13.89 -19.45 -8.09
C ALA A 498 14.41 -20.89 -8.14
N LEU A 499 13.59 -21.83 -8.63
CA LEU A 499 13.93 -23.24 -8.73
C LEU A 499 14.51 -23.60 -10.10
N ASN A 500 14.06 -22.96 -11.17
CA ASN A 500 14.48 -23.29 -12.55
C ASN A 500 15.72 -22.52 -13.04
N GLY A 501 16.44 -21.82 -12.15
CA GLY A 501 17.62 -21.03 -12.52
C GLY A 501 17.33 -19.66 -13.14
N GLY A 502 16.09 -19.17 -13.04
CA GLY A 502 15.69 -17.85 -13.50
C GLY A 502 15.40 -17.79 -15.00
N LEU A 503 14.80 -18.86 -15.54
CA LEU A 503 14.33 -18.87 -16.93
C LEU A 503 13.33 -17.71 -17.19
N PRO A 504 13.24 -17.22 -18.43
CA PRO A 504 12.04 -16.54 -18.91
C PRO A 504 10.80 -17.37 -18.59
N THR A 505 9.63 -16.72 -18.47
CA THR A 505 8.37 -17.43 -18.18
C THR A 505 8.18 -18.58 -19.17
N PRO A 506 8.19 -19.85 -18.73
CA PRO A 506 8.01 -20.98 -19.63
C PRO A 506 6.62 -20.97 -20.26
N ASP A 507 6.53 -21.37 -21.52
CA ASP A 507 5.26 -21.46 -22.24
C ASP A 507 4.47 -22.71 -21.84
N TYR A 508 5.17 -23.75 -21.39
CA TYR A 508 4.55 -24.98 -20.88
C TYR A 508 5.35 -25.57 -19.72
N ILE A 509 4.64 -25.94 -18.65
CA ILE A 509 5.22 -26.66 -17.52
C ILE A 509 4.91 -28.14 -17.66
N TYR A 510 5.94 -28.93 -17.92
CA TYR A 510 5.78 -30.37 -18.11
C TYR A 510 6.07 -31.16 -16.83
N ALA A 511 5.44 -32.34 -16.76
CA ALA A 511 5.72 -33.35 -15.76
C ALA A 511 5.60 -34.72 -16.40
N GLY A 512 6.37 -35.70 -15.91
CA GLY A 512 6.33 -37.08 -16.41
C GLY A 512 7.30 -37.40 -17.55
N LEU A 513 8.06 -36.42 -18.03
CA LEU A 513 9.26 -36.59 -18.86
C LEU A 513 10.49 -36.17 -18.02
N TYR A 514 11.58 -36.91 -18.09
CA TYR A 514 12.87 -36.64 -17.47
C TYR A 514 13.92 -36.46 -18.58
N LEU A 515 14.92 -35.60 -18.38
CA LEU A 515 15.97 -35.39 -19.38
C LEU A 515 17.27 -35.98 -18.84
N GLY A 516 17.52 -37.24 -19.19
CA GLY A 516 18.69 -37.97 -18.73
C GLY A 516 20.00 -37.21 -19.01
N ASN A 517 20.75 -36.96 -17.94
CA ASN A 517 22.09 -36.34 -17.96
C ASN A 517 23.10 -36.98 -18.93
N GLY A 518 22.84 -38.18 -19.43
CA GLY A 518 23.80 -38.96 -20.22
C GLY A 518 23.28 -39.36 -21.59
N THR A 519 22.75 -40.58 -21.72
CA THR A 519 22.07 -41.03 -22.96
C THR A 519 20.58 -41.03 -22.70
N ASP A 520 19.83 -40.34 -23.55
CA ASP A 520 18.38 -40.20 -23.44
C ASP A 520 17.82 -39.55 -24.72
N GLY A 521 16.51 -39.37 -24.84
CA GLY A 521 15.94 -38.71 -26.01
C GLY A 521 14.52 -38.18 -25.85
N ILE A 522 14.19 -37.16 -26.64
CA ILE A 522 12.84 -36.58 -26.70
C ILE A 522 12.28 -36.82 -28.10
N ILE A 523 11.04 -37.29 -28.17
CA ILE A 523 10.26 -37.43 -29.40
C ILE A 523 9.01 -36.58 -29.31
N ILE A 524 8.79 -35.73 -30.30
CA ILE A 524 7.54 -34.99 -30.49
C ILE A 524 6.62 -35.82 -31.37
N ARG A 525 5.52 -36.32 -30.83
CA ARG A 525 4.55 -37.15 -31.54
C ARG A 525 3.21 -36.45 -31.69
N CYS A 526 2.62 -36.58 -32.88
CA CYS A 526 1.24 -36.22 -33.12
C CYS A 526 0.50 -37.41 -33.72
N ALA A 527 -0.52 -37.89 -33.02
CA ALA A 527 -1.23 -39.12 -33.35
C ALA A 527 -0.26 -40.29 -33.59
N ALA A 528 -0.09 -40.73 -34.84
CA ALA A 528 0.81 -41.84 -35.20
C ALA A 528 2.13 -41.40 -35.85
N ASN A 529 2.39 -40.09 -35.98
CA ASN A 529 3.58 -39.56 -36.63
C ASN A 529 4.53 -38.97 -35.59
N ASP A 530 5.80 -39.36 -35.66
CA ASP A 530 6.89 -38.65 -34.98
C ASP A 530 7.22 -37.43 -35.84
N ILE A 531 6.95 -36.25 -35.29
CA ILE A 531 7.13 -34.96 -35.96
C ILE A 531 8.60 -34.58 -35.95
N ASP A 532 9.28 -34.87 -34.85
CA ASP A 532 10.70 -34.62 -34.64
C ASP A 532 11.25 -35.47 -33.49
N SER A 533 12.55 -35.67 -33.46
CA SER A 533 13.25 -36.37 -32.37
C SER A 533 14.63 -35.78 -32.14
N VAL A 534 15.16 -35.95 -30.92
CA VAL A 534 16.58 -35.79 -30.62
C VAL A 534 16.95 -36.86 -29.59
N VAL A 535 17.92 -37.71 -29.93
CA VAL A 535 18.43 -38.77 -29.04
C VAL A 535 19.93 -38.54 -28.83
N TRP A 536 20.32 -38.08 -27.64
CA TRP A 536 21.70 -37.73 -27.33
C TRP A 536 22.47 -38.89 -26.69
N ASP A 537 23.79 -38.88 -26.83
CA ASP A 537 24.62 -40.08 -26.69
C ASP A 537 25.80 -39.92 -25.70
N ASN A 538 25.57 -39.17 -24.61
CA ASN A 538 26.52 -38.96 -23.52
C ASN A 538 27.91 -38.51 -24.02
N GLY A 539 27.94 -37.52 -24.92
CA GLY A 539 29.21 -36.92 -25.37
C GLY A 539 29.90 -37.65 -26.53
N THR A 540 29.27 -38.68 -27.12
CA THR A 540 29.91 -39.45 -28.21
C THR A 540 29.87 -38.66 -29.51
N THR A 541 28.71 -38.09 -29.86
CA THR A 541 28.52 -37.18 -30.99
C THR A 541 27.79 -35.91 -30.59
N PHE A 542 26.80 -36.01 -29.69
CA PHE A 542 26.15 -34.85 -29.09
C PHE A 542 27.02 -34.24 -27.99
N PRO A 543 27.00 -32.93 -27.77
CA PRO A 543 27.65 -32.31 -26.61
C PRO A 543 27.05 -32.84 -25.30
N ASP A 544 27.87 -32.97 -24.25
CA ASP A 544 27.41 -33.41 -22.91
C ASP A 544 27.82 -32.36 -21.84
N PRO A 545 27.18 -31.18 -21.86
CA PRO A 545 27.49 -30.10 -20.94
C PRO A 545 27.01 -30.34 -19.50
N ASN A 546 27.55 -29.57 -18.56
CA ASN A 546 27.06 -29.45 -17.19
C ASN A 546 26.97 -27.96 -16.82
N GLY A 547 25.76 -27.45 -16.60
CA GLY A 547 25.47 -26.03 -16.42
C GLY A 547 25.34 -25.23 -17.72
N ALA A 548 25.27 -25.92 -18.85
CA ALA A 548 25.06 -25.34 -20.17
C ALA A 548 24.08 -26.21 -20.97
N SER A 549 23.34 -25.60 -21.89
CA SER A 549 22.48 -26.31 -22.83
C SER A 549 23.27 -26.84 -24.02
N MET A 550 22.75 -27.91 -24.61
CA MET A 550 23.05 -28.31 -25.98
C MET A 550 22.24 -27.40 -26.92
N VAL A 551 22.91 -26.73 -27.85
CA VAL A 551 22.29 -25.83 -28.84
C VAL A 551 22.53 -26.33 -30.27
N LEU A 552 21.45 -26.44 -31.04
CA LEU A 552 21.49 -26.77 -32.47
C LEU A 552 22.02 -25.59 -33.29
N ASP A 553 22.85 -25.86 -34.30
CA ASP A 553 23.26 -24.84 -35.28
C ASP A 553 22.01 -24.20 -35.95
N PRO A 554 21.85 -22.86 -35.90
CA PRO A 554 20.69 -22.16 -36.46
C PRO A 554 20.45 -22.37 -37.97
N THR A 555 21.41 -22.96 -38.70
CA THR A 555 21.30 -23.30 -40.12
C THR A 555 20.76 -24.72 -40.37
N LYS A 556 20.49 -25.49 -39.32
CA LYS A 556 20.16 -26.92 -39.33
C LYS A 556 18.72 -27.21 -38.88
N LEU A 557 17.80 -26.32 -39.26
CA LEU A 557 16.41 -26.32 -38.79
C LEU A 557 15.52 -27.28 -39.62
N ASP A 558 15.83 -28.57 -39.60
CA ASP A 558 15.01 -29.64 -40.18
C ASP A 558 15.08 -30.92 -39.34
N ALA A 559 14.05 -31.78 -39.44
CA ALA A 559 13.87 -33.00 -38.65
C ALA A 559 14.84 -34.16 -38.97
N THR A 560 15.96 -33.88 -39.63
CA THR A 560 17.03 -34.87 -39.83
C THR A 560 18.39 -34.32 -39.46
N SER A 561 18.59 -33.01 -39.65
CA SER A 561 19.82 -32.35 -39.27
C SER A 561 19.96 -32.21 -37.75
N ASN A 562 18.86 -32.09 -37.01
CA ASN A 562 18.88 -32.06 -35.54
C ASN A 562 19.06 -33.45 -34.89
N ASP A 563 18.89 -34.54 -35.64
CA ASP A 563 19.25 -35.89 -35.19
C ASP A 563 20.76 -36.17 -35.26
N ASP A 564 21.55 -35.33 -35.96
CA ASP A 564 22.99 -35.48 -36.09
C ASP A 564 23.72 -34.62 -35.06
N GLY A 565 24.29 -35.27 -34.03
CA GLY A 565 25.03 -34.62 -32.94
C GLY A 565 26.15 -33.69 -33.41
N ALA A 566 26.70 -33.88 -34.62
CA ALA A 566 27.71 -32.97 -35.19
C ALA A 566 27.18 -31.56 -35.50
N ASN A 567 25.85 -31.38 -35.57
CA ASN A 567 25.20 -30.08 -35.73
C ASN A 567 24.89 -29.40 -34.40
N TRP A 568 25.20 -30.03 -33.26
CA TRP A 568 24.99 -29.50 -31.92
C TRP A 568 26.31 -29.04 -31.31
N HIS A 569 26.22 -28.04 -30.44
CA HIS A 569 27.36 -27.57 -29.65
C HIS A 569 26.89 -27.13 -28.25
N GLU A 570 27.84 -26.97 -27.34
CA GLU A 570 27.59 -26.42 -26.01
C GLU A 570 27.44 -24.89 -26.10
N GLU A 571 26.45 -24.33 -25.41
CA GLU A 571 26.34 -22.87 -25.24
C GLU A 571 27.47 -22.36 -24.33
N THR A 572 28.21 -21.35 -24.77
CA THR A 572 29.43 -20.87 -24.09
C THR A 572 29.51 -19.35 -23.96
N VAL A 573 28.52 -18.63 -24.50
CA VAL A 573 28.51 -17.17 -24.64
C VAL A 573 27.36 -16.57 -23.85
N ASN A 574 26.15 -17.07 -24.06
CA ASN A 574 24.94 -16.51 -23.47
C ASN A 574 24.59 -17.23 -22.17
N THR A 575 24.20 -16.44 -21.17
CA THR A 575 23.67 -16.97 -19.91
C THR A 575 22.27 -16.43 -19.67
N TYR A 576 21.49 -17.20 -18.91
CA TYR A 576 20.17 -16.79 -18.44
C TYR A 576 20.11 -16.78 -16.91
N GLY A 577 19.15 -16.03 -16.37
CA GLY A 577 18.82 -15.99 -14.94
C GLY A 577 20.03 -15.89 -14.01
N THR A 578 20.28 -16.96 -13.25
CA THR A 578 21.31 -17.04 -12.21
C THR A 578 22.70 -17.48 -12.71
N GLY A 579 22.88 -17.65 -14.02
CA GLY A 579 24.20 -17.81 -14.65
C GLY A 579 24.46 -19.16 -15.34
N GLN A 580 23.45 -19.99 -15.56
CA GLN A 580 23.57 -21.15 -16.47
C GLN A 580 23.72 -20.64 -17.90
N PHE A 581 24.42 -21.40 -18.75
CA PHE A 581 24.57 -21.07 -20.17
C PHE A 581 23.38 -21.60 -20.98
N GLY A 582 22.81 -20.76 -21.83
CA GLY A 582 21.67 -21.10 -22.69
C GLY A 582 21.04 -19.86 -23.34
N THR A 583 20.20 -20.10 -24.34
CA THR A 583 19.44 -19.10 -25.09
C THR A 583 17.91 -19.26 -24.99
N PRO A 584 17.33 -19.57 -23.81
CA PRO A 584 15.90 -19.85 -23.70
C PRO A 584 15.03 -18.69 -24.21
N GLY A 585 14.13 -18.99 -25.11
CA GLY A 585 13.22 -18.06 -25.78
C GLY A 585 13.89 -17.17 -26.84
N GLN A 586 15.13 -17.45 -27.25
CA GLN A 586 15.91 -16.67 -28.21
C GLN A 586 16.57 -17.57 -29.27
N PRO A 587 16.97 -17.04 -30.43
CA PRO A 587 17.71 -17.82 -31.41
C PRO A 587 19.04 -18.37 -30.85
N ASN A 588 19.29 -19.65 -31.07
CA ASN A 588 20.54 -20.33 -30.69
C ASN A 588 21.80 -19.60 -31.17
N SER A 589 22.86 -19.70 -30.39
CA SER A 589 24.19 -19.24 -30.82
C SER A 589 24.70 -20.05 -32.01
N PRO A 590 25.41 -19.43 -32.97
CA PRO A 590 26.13 -20.18 -33.98
C PRO A 590 27.42 -20.76 -33.38
N ALA A 591 27.80 -21.98 -33.81
CA ALA A 591 29.04 -22.59 -33.40
C ALA A 591 30.25 -21.71 -33.80
N ALA A 592 31.22 -21.55 -32.89
CA ALA A 592 32.46 -20.82 -33.17
C ALA A 592 33.28 -21.54 -34.25
N SER A 593 33.13 -21.10 -35.49
CA SER A 593 33.81 -21.64 -36.67
C SER A 593 35.19 -21.00 -36.88
N ILE A 594 36.20 -21.82 -37.20
CA ILE A 594 37.50 -21.38 -37.73
C ILE A 594 37.46 -21.17 -39.25
N ALA A 595 36.32 -20.77 -39.82
CA ALA A 595 36.26 -20.43 -41.23
C ALA A 595 37.39 -19.44 -41.55
N ASN A 596 38.37 -19.89 -42.34
CA ASN A 596 39.42 -19.04 -42.86
C ASN A 596 38.72 -17.85 -43.54
N ASN A 597 38.80 -16.67 -42.93
CA ASN A 597 38.22 -15.43 -43.46
C ASN A 597 39.08 -14.92 -44.63
N GLU A 598 39.28 -15.78 -45.63
CA GLU A 598 39.98 -15.47 -46.87
C GLU A 598 39.03 -14.78 -47.85
N LEU A 599 39.57 -13.85 -48.63
CA LEU A 599 38.81 -13.19 -49.67
C LEU A 599 38.45 -14.19 -50.77
N GLU A 600 37.16 -14.35 -51.02
CA GLU A 600 36.65 -15.27 -52.04
C GLU A 600 37.22 -14.92 -53.44
N GLY A 601 37.70 -15.93 -54.15
CA GLY A 601 38.31 -15.79 -55.47
C GLY A 601 39.61 -14.99 -55.51
N PHE A 602 40.28 -14.80 -54.37
CA PHE A 602 41.55 -14.07 -54.28
C PHE A 602 42.65 -14.74 -55.11
N ASN A 603 43.23 -13.99 -56.04
CA ASN A 603 44.38 -14.43 -56.83
C ASN A 603 45.28 -13.23 -57.20
N VAL A 604 46.59 -13.48 -57.33
CA VAL A 604 47.62 -12.45 -57.54
C VAL A 604 48.58 -12.89 -58.64
N TYR A 605 48.69 -12.12 -59.73
CA TYR A 605 49.56 -12.47 -60.86
C TYR A 605 50.03 -11.25 -61.67
N PRO A 606 51.14 -11.32 -62.40
CA PRO A 606 52.18 -12.33 -62.28
C PRO A 606 52.93 -12.17 -60.96
N ASN A 607 53.39 -13.28 -60.39
CA ASN A 607 54.31 -13.30 -59.26
C ASN A 607 55.41 -14.33 -59.56
N PRO A 608 56.66 -13.94 -59.85
CA PRO A 608 57.24 -12.59 -59.72
C PRO A 608 56.75 -11.55 -60.75
N ALA A 609 56.62 -10.29 -60.31
CA ALA A 609 56.23 -9.13 -61.13
C ALA A 609 57.42 -8.22 -61.47
N LYS A 610 57.36 -7.50 -62.60
CA LYS A 610 58.35 -6.48 -62.97
C LYS A 610 57.75 -5.07 -62.87
N ASP A 611 56.66 -4.83 -63.61
CA ASP A 611 56.06 -3.49 -63.70
C ASP A 611 54.75 -3.39 -62.92
N GLN A 612 53.92 -4.43 -62.92
CA GLN A 612 52.57 -4.43 -62.33
C GLN A 612 52.18 -5.80 -61.76
N ILE A 613 51.30 -5.79 -60.77
CA ILE A 613 50.63 -6.95 -60.18
C ILE A 613 49.12 -6.77 -60.36
N PHE A 614 48.43 -7.81 -60.81
CA PHE A 614 46.98 -7.89 -60.89
C PHE A 614 46.44 -8.69 -59.71
N ILE A 615 45.35 -8.19 -59.13
CA ILE A 615 44.62 -8.82 -58.03
C ILE A 615 43.22 -9.09 -58.54
N SER A 616 42.71 -10.30 -58.35
CA SER A 616 41.29 -10.64 -58.60
C SER A 616 40.63 -11.15 -57.32
N THR A 617 39.33 -10.90 -57.19
CA THR A 617 38.44 -11.40 -56.12
C THR A 617 37.02 -11.57 -56.71
N THR A 618 36.14 -12.37 -56.09
CA THR A 618 34.76 -12.56 -56.59
C THR A 618 33.73 -11.60 -56.00
N ASN A 619 33.94 -11.12 -54.75
CA ASN A 619 33.00 -10.22 -54.09
C ASN A 619 33.22 -8.73 -54.46
N GLY A 620 32.14 -7.96 -54.58
CA GLY A 620 32.14 -6.53 -54.92
C GLY A 620 32.30 -5.58 -53.73
N ASN A 621 32.71 -6.10 -52.57
CA ASN A 621 32.90 -5.32 -51.36
C ASN A 621 34.06 -4.30 -51.53
N SER A 622 34.03 -3.22 -50.75
CA SER A 622 35.12 -2.24 -50.71
C SER A 622 36.39 -2.87 -50.14
N LYS A 623 37.43 -3.04 -50.97
CA LYS A 623 38.72 -3.63 -50.61
C LYS A 623 39.75 -2.55 -50.35
N THR A 624 40.55 -2.75 -49.30
CA THR A 624 41.79 -2.03 -49.05
C THR A 624 42.96 -2.91 -49.48
N ILE A 625 43.79 -2.40 -50.37
CA ILE A 625 44.97 -3.08 -50.92
C ILE A 625 46.21 -2.36 -50.42
N GLU A 626 47.09 -3.08 -49.74
CA GLU A 626 48.32 -2.53 -49.18
C GLU A 626 49.51 -3.42 -49.54
N LEU A 627 50.62 -2.81 -49.95
CA LEU A 627 51.88 -3.52 -50.20
C LEU A 627 52.91 -3.04 -49.18
N PHE A 628 53.58 -3.99 -48.52
CA PHE A 628 54.60 -3.72 -47.50
C PHE A 628 55.95 -4.32 -47.92
N SER A 629 57.04 -3.63 -47.61
CA SER A 629 58.38 -4.23 -47.64
C SER A 629 58.55 -5.27 -46.54
N VAL A 630 59.56 -6.15 -46.63
CA VAL A 630 59.86 -7.17 -45.60
C VAL A 630 60.13 -6.61 -44.20
N ILE A 631 60.47 -5.32 -44.07
CA ILE A 631 60.65 -4.65 -42.77
C ILE A 631 59.38 -3.94 -42.28
N GLY A 632 58.23 -4.16 -42.93
CA GLY A 632 56.93 -3.62 -42.53
C GLY A 632 56.62 -2.20 -43.03
N LYS A 633 57.51 -1.55 -43.80
CA LYS A 633 57.21 -0.24 -44.40
C LYS A 633 56.16 -0.40 -45.52
N ARG A 634 55.01 0.28 -45.41
CA ARG A 634 53.99 0.35 -46.48
C ARG A 634 54.51 1.16 -47.66
N VAL A 635 54.54 0.55 -48.84
CA VAL A 635 55.05 1.13 -50.11
C VAL A 635 53.94 1.42 -51.11
N TYR A 636 52.75 0.83 -50.93
CA TYR A 636 51.56 1.11 -51.72
C TYR A 636 50.31 0.98 -50.84
N ALA A 637 49.30 1.81 -51.12
CA ALA A 637 47.97 1.70 -50.53
C ALA A 637 46.93 2.20 -51.53
N ASN A 638 45.85 1.45 -51.71
CA ASN A 638 44.70 1.87 -52.50
C ASN A 638 43.40 1.27 -51.94
N LYS A 639 42.26 1.84 -52.31
CA LYS A 639 40.94 1.29 -52.06
C LYS A 639 40.17 1.13 -53.37
N THR A 640 39.40 0.05 -53.49
CA THR A 640 38.60 -0.24 -54.69
C THR A 640 37.38 -1.07 -54.34
N THR A 641 36.28 -0.89 -55.07
CA THR A 641 35.12 -1.79 -55.04
C THR A 641 35.12 -2.76 -56.23
N ALA A 642 36.10 -2.64 -57.13
CA ALA A 642 36.21 -3.51 -58.29
C ALA A 642 36.72 -4.90 -57.89
N ASN A 643 36.17 -5.93 -58.55
CA ASN A 643 36.60 -7.33 -58.44
C ASN A 643 38.02 -7.58 -59.00
N SER A 644 38.59 -6.58 -59.69
CA SER A 644 39.97 -6.61 -60.16
C SER A 644 40.69 -5.29 -59.86
N ALA A 645 41.97 -5.38 -59.54
CA ALA A 645 42.81 -4.22 -59.25
C ALA A 645 44.22 -4.39 -59.80
N VAL A 646 44.87 -3.27 -60.12
CA VAL A 646 46.25 -3.23 -60.59
C VAL A 646 47.11 -2.47 -59.58
N VAL A 647 48.24 -3.06 -59.20
CA VAL A 647 49.26 -2.44 -58.34
C VAL A 647 50.51 -2.21 -59.17
N ASN A 648 50.91 -0.96 -59.34
CA ASN A 648 52.14 -0.61 -60.07
C ASN A 648 53.35 -0.77 -59.15
N VAL A 649 54.30 -1.61 -59.55
CA VAL A 649 55.54 -1.92 -58.81
C VAL A 649 56.81 -1.52 -59.55
N SER A 650 56.70 -0.89 -60.73
CA SER A 650 57.85 -0.50 -61.57
C SER A 650 58.88 0.41 -60.87
N ASN A 651 58.46 1.18 -59.87
CA ASN A 651 59.32 2.10 -59.11
C ASN A 651 59.84 1.47 -57.80
N LEU A 652 59.55 0.21 -57.53
CA LEU A 652 60.01 -0.50 -56.34
C LEU A 652 61.33 -1.22 -56.62
N ASN A 653 62.22 -1.27 -55.63
CA ASN A 653 63.45 -2.05 -55.75
C ASN A 653 63.12 -3.55 -55.86
N ALA A 654 63.91 -4.27 -56.65
CA ALA A 654 63.83 -5.73 -56.74
C ALA A 654 63.97 -6.36 -55.35
N GLY A 655 63.08 -7.29 -55.03
CA GLY A 655 63.01 -7.88 -53.70
C GLY A 655 61.65 -8.43 -53.34
N LEU A 656 61.50 -8.76 -52.06
CA LEU A 656 60.30 -9.37 -51.53
C LEU A 656 59.37 -8.33 -50.88
N TYR A 657 58.06 -8.48 -51.12
CA TYR A 657 57.01 -7.66 -50.55
C TYR A 657 55.85 -8.53 -50.05
N ILE A 658 55.07 -7.98 -49.12
CA ILE A 658 53.86 -8.60 -48.58
C ILE A 658 52.67 -7.79 -49.06
N LEU A 659 51.81 -8.40 -49.85
CA LEU A 659 50.53 -7.83 -50.30
C LEU A 659 49.45 -8.24 -49.30
N LYS A 660 48.75 -7.27 -48.75
CA LYS A 660 47.57 -7.48 -47.91
C LYS A 660 46.35 -6.90 -48.62
N VAL A 661 45.29 -7.69 -48.73
CA VAL A 661 44.00 -7.24 -49.24
C VAL A 661 42.93 -7.58 -48.21
N SER A 662 42.07 -6.62 -47.87
CA SER A 662 40.97 -6.83 -46.91
C SER A 662 39.72 -6.07 -47.34
N ASP A 663 38.54 -6.68 -47.16
CA ASP A 663 37.25 -6.03 -47.43
C ASP A 663 36.51 -5.54 -46.16
N GLY A 664 37.19 -5.58 -45.01
CA GLY A 664 36.62 -5.25 -43.70
C GLY A 664 36.09 -6.46 -42.93
N THR A 665 35.73 -7.54 -43.64
CA THR A 665 35.23 -8.80 -43.06
C THR A 665 36.23 -9.95 -43.23
N ALA A 666 36.90 -10.01 -44.38
CA ALA A 666 37.91 -11.02 -44.74
C ALA A 666 39.26 -10.36 -45.06
N THR A 667 40.36 -11.10 -44.90
CA THR A 667 41.72 -10.64 -45.21
C THR A 667 42.53 -11.76 -45.85
N SER A 668 43.11 -11.48 -47.02
CA SER A 668 44.11 -12.36 -47.67
C SER A 668 45.47 -11.69 -47.73
N ILE A 669 46.52 -12.47 -47.50
CA ILE A 669 47.91 -12.00 -47.52
C ILE A 669 48.71 -12.87 -48.50
N GLU A 670 49.36 -12.23 -49.47
CA GLU A 670 50.18 -12.91 -50.47
C GLU A 670 51.61 -12.39 -50.45
N LYS A 671 52.56 -13.31 -50.63
CA LYS A 671 53.98 -13.00 -50.76
C LYS A 671 54.30 -12.63 -52.21
N VAL A 672 54.68 -11.39 -52.51
CA VAL A 672 54.96 -10.94 -53.89
C VAL A 672 56.43 -10.62 -54.12
N VAL A 673 57.01 -11.14 -55.21
CA VAL A 673 58.40 -10.89 -55.62
C VAL A 673 58.43 -9.86 -56.75
N VAL A 674 59.15 -8.75 -56.56
CA VAL A 674 59.40 -7.73 -57.59
C VAL A 674 60.80 -7.93 -58.18
N LYS A 675 60.93 -7.90 -59.50
CA LYS A 675 62.18 -8.16 -60.25
C LYS A 675 62.82 -6.91 -60.83
#